data_AF-A0A5K7XED6-F1
#
_entry.id   AF-A0A5K7XED6-F1
#
_cell.length_a   1.000
_cell.length_b   1.000
_cell.length_c   1.000
_cell.angle_alpha   90.00
_cell.angle_beta   90.00
_cell.angle_gamma   90.00
#
_symmetry.space_group_name_H-M   'P 1'
#
loop_
_entity.id
_entity.type
_entity.pdbx_description
1 polymer ?
#
loop_
_entity_poly.entity_id
_entity_poly.type
_entity_poly.pdbx_seq_one_letter_code
_entity_poly.pdbx_strand_id
1 'polypeptide(L)'
;MKSVAFPENRPLISVAACVVISRGERILATKLAAIVPLFDEVIVVEVGSRDRSEAIADEYGAHYLSAPPSESASGIDLARRRIIQSDWLVELDGAECPPESTILLLRERLTQADFGENVVVVSRGADFESPGIKALRYGSSSSNVNPLATVNHCLTVDVIILSYCKTKREYEMTCQCLRTLRASSDRIRFNVVMVETAAPHLLDGYAGAGKCFGDECEVVFPQQKFNYNQFLQKGFERLQKSQARYLLIANNDVLFRPQFAEGLLESLGTYDSASPWCPNYHEQYFDPRQRFHEGRRTSFELCGWGIAFRKELLTKVSFEELFPAEFEFWFQDNYYGWQLERLGARHVLVTDAKVEHLFNQSHSLIDADDKERFTAGAQDVFDRKTSSAQISEETLLTVAIASLPSRAGSSFPALIEELARQAKGKPVEILSLMDNKQSTLGVKRNRLASLAKGRYISFVDDDDQVAPNYVESLVEAIQSEPGVDCVTFDAWVTVNGSSGKVCKYGVDYEDINCDDAYYRRPNHVCCFRTEIARCVPREDITWGEDSSWSKAAMPLVHRELRLDRTLYYYRYDPSMSESPPPRPSGASQQERRRPRLRLTIAVLSIAARVRSFLPTLIERLAIQLRERPVELLVLLDNQLTSIGEKRNSLIATAQGEYVAFVDDDDRVTDDYVDSLLQAINDHAGVDCIVFDAWVTNDGAGGRTCRYGIEYDNEDRSDAYYRRPNHLCAIRTEIAKSVPFEAVSWHEDFCWAAALAPRLRTQARIERVLYYYDFCSATSASASPEKHAALEGRRSQSVALGSSPGGRSEAELPIYGFIHVAMMNHWRRVVEEQLLKLKASGLWDRTERIFVGLLGPQRDHFDFEDDKLEVVYYSPDIEEAEFPTLMFLEDFCSSRDCFAYYLHTKGVFRVSPHTDDWRRLMEHFAIYRHDECVNALVTHDVCGVNWHEQSIGPHFPGNFWWARSSYIRSLPSIHTFNADSISNRRDRHDCERWIGLNPAARVACLHQSGVNHYDSPYPSARYSSVGEVSNVLALDAPSAWRGLEQRFQNLIEGIGAIETVVEIGVEYGYSLFCFATALPNATVIGIDPYQNVLSGHYAGDAGYGVMGSSDSEAWVRRFLPQFPRAILLRAESREIARVFVGKIDVLHIDAIHSYQNVRADFEAWEPHVRPGGCVLFHDTRSYPDDVGRFFRELSGRKAEIVEHHGLGAWYKPQRPVCRPDTYSTRAGQVEENAIAIAMS
;
A
#
# COMPACT_ATOMS: atom_id res chain seq x y z
N MET A 1 -36.02 -2.79 21.13
CA MET A 1 -36.40 -1.39 21.43
C MET A 1 -37.35 -0.91 20.35
N LYS A 2 -38.42 -0.20 20.70
CA LYS A 2 -39.35 0.40 19.73
C LYS A 2 -38.60 1.46 18.92
N SER A 3 -38.78 1.48 17.60
CA SER A 3 -38.25 2.52 16.71
C SER A 3 -38.78 3.89 17.15
N VAL A 4 -37.89 4.74 17.64
CA VAL A 4 -38.20 6.15 17.86
C VAL A 4 -38.17 6.80 16.48
N ALA A 5 -39.34 7.21 15.98
CA ALA A 5 -39.42 8.07 14.81
C ALA A 5 -38.79 9.43 15.18
N PHE A 6 -37.76 9.84 14.44
CA PHE A 6 -37.19 11.18 14.58
C PHE A 6 -38.20 12.20 14.02
N PRO A 7 -38.48 13.32 14.72
CA PRO A 7 -39.43 14.32 14.23
C PRO A 7 -38.92 14.98 12.94
N GLU A 8 -39.79 15.09 11.95
CA GLU A 8 -39.57 15.89 10.74
C GLU A 8 -39.42 17.38 11.13
N ASN A 9 -38.43 18.07 10.55
CA ASN A 9 -38.10 19.49 10.70
C ASN A 9 -37.59 19.95 12.09
N ARG A 10 -36.36 19.59 12.47
CA ARG A 10 -35.61 20.42 13.43
C ARG A 10 -35.00 21.62 12.69
N PRO A 11 -35.24 22.88 13.11
CA PRO A 11 -34.55 24.03 12.52
C PRO A 11 -33.04 23.91 12.75
N LEU A 12 -32.24 24.27 11.74
CA LEU A 12 -30.81 24.50 11.90
C LEU A 12 -30.62 25.71 12.83
N ILE A 13 -30.01 25.50 14.01
CA ILE A 13 -29.81 26.54 15.03
C ILE A 13 -28.33 26.89 15.10
N SER A 14 -28.01 28.17 14.91
CA SER A 14 -26.66 28.73 15.07
C SER A 14 -26.40 29.19 16.51
N VAL A 15 -25.22 28.91 17.04
CA VAL A 15 -24.85 29.22 18.44
C VAL A 15 -23.50 29.93 18.51
N ALA A 16 -23.50 31.15 19.02
CA ALA A 16 -22.31 31.94 19.28
C ALA A 16 -21.83 31.79 20.74
N ALA A 17 -20.53 31.82 20.97
CA ALA A 17 -19.92 32.02 22.29
C ALA A 17 -19.45 33.47 22.46
N CYS A 18 -19.76 34.08 23.60
CA CYS A 18 -19.20 35.35 24.06
C CYS A 18 -18.26 35.07 25.22
N VAL A 19 -16.96 35.24 25.01
CA VAL A 19 -15.91 35.09 26.02
C VAL A 19 -15.55 36.47 26.56
N VAL A 20 -15.90 36.75 27.81
CA VAL A 20 -15.63 38.05 28.44
C VAL A 20 -14.33 37.96 29.23
N ILE A 21 -13.33 38.78 28.90
CA ILE A 21 -12.01 38.76 29.55
C ILE A 21 -11.66 40.09 30.21
N SER A 22 -10.91 40.01 31.30
CA SER A 22 -10.23 41.16 31.92
C SER A 22 -8.78 40.78 32.24
N ARG A 23 -7.80 41.37 31.52
CA ARG A 23 -6.36 41.09 31.66
C ARG A 23 -6.01 39.60 31.43
N GLY A 24 -6.26 39.10 30.21
CA GLY A 24 -6.38 37.67 29.92
C GLY A 24 -5.39 37.06 28.91
N GLU A 25 -4.41 37.81 28.38
CA GLU A 25 -3.51 37.35 27.30
C GLU A 25 -2.97 35.92 27.48
N ARG A 26 -2.54 35.57 28.71
CA ARG A 26 -1.92 34.27 29.03
C ARG A 26 -2.83 33.05 28.86
N ILE A 27 -4.15 33.21 28.97
CA ILE A 27 -5.10 32.09 28.95
C ILE A 27 -6.01 32.11 27.72
N LEU A 28 -6.07 33.22 26.98
CA LEU A 28 -6.98 33.39 25.85
C LEU A 28 -6.71 32.41 24.71
N ALA A 29 -5.45 32.20 24.31
CA ALA A 29 -5.08 31.28 23.22
C ALA A 29 -5.52 29.83 23.52
N THR A 30 -5.19 29.33 24.72
CA THR A 30 -5.59 27.99 25.18
C THR A 30 -7.12 27.83 25.21
N LYS A 31 -7.85 28.91 25.54
CA LYS A 31 -9.31 28.90 25.57
C LYS A 31 -9.94 28.92 24.19
N LEU A 32 -9.45 29.79 23.29
CA LEU A 32 -9.95 29.86 21.93
C LEU A 32 -9.70 28.54 21.19
N ALA A 33 -8.55 27.88 21.42
CA ALA A 33 -8.29 26.54 20.90
C ALA A 33 -9.35 25.50 21.32
N ALA A 34 -9.89 25.60 22.53
CA ALA A 34 -10.91 24.69 23.05
C ALA A 34 -12.35 25.08 22.66
N ILE A 35 -12.63 26.38 22.49
CA ILE A 35 -13.99 26.90 22.29
C ILE A 35 -14.34 27.04 20.81
N VAL A 36 -13.41 27.52 19.98
CA VAL A 36 -13.64 27.76 18.54
C VAL A 36 -14.19 26.53 17.81
N PRO A 37 -13.72 25.30 18.05
CA PRO A 37 -14.29 24.11 17.40
C PRO A 37 -15.76 23.82 17.77
N LEU A 38 -16.27 24.40 18.86
CA LEU A 38 -17.54 24.01 19.47
C LEU A 38 -18.70 24.99 19.19
N PHE A 39 -18.40 26.19 18.70
CA PHE A 39 -19.35 27.28 18.46
C PHE A 39 -19.34 27.72 16.99
N ASP A 40 -20.49 28.14 16.47
CA ASP A 40 -20.63 28.59 15.08
C ASP A 40 -20.02 29.99 14.87
N GLU A 41 -19.87 30.74 15.96
CA GLU A 41 -19.29 32.07 16.02
C GLU A 41 -18.66 32.27 17.41
N VAL A 42 -17.47 32.86 17.50
CA VAL A 42 -16.83 33.19 18.80
C VAL A 42 -16.50 34.67 18.86
N ILE A 43 -16.91 35.31 19.95
CA ILE A 43 -16.73 36.74 20.21
C ILE A 43 -15.96 36.90 21.51
N VAL A 44 -14.84 37.60 21.47
CA VAL A 44 -14.03 37.98 22.63
C VAL A 44 -14.33 39.43 22.99
N VAL A 45 -14.80 39.66 24.22
CA VAL A 45 -15.06 41.00 24.74
C VAL A 45 -14.02 41.32 25.82
N GLU A 46 -13.08 42.21 25.53
CA GLU A 46 -12.09 42.67 26.51
C GLU A 46 -12.57 43.93 27.24
N VAL A 47 -12.58 43.85 28.58
CA VAL A 47 -12.95 44.97 29.46
C VAL A 47 -11.69 45.52 30.16
N GLY A 48 -11.31 46.76 29.83
CA GLY A 48 -10.37 47.56 30.62
C GLY A 48 -8.87 47.23 30.50
N SER A 49 -8.43 46.56 29.43
CA SER A 49 -7.02 46.27 29.13
C SER A 49 -6.73 46.45 27.62
N ARG A 50 -5.45 46.58 27.25
CA ARG A 50 -4.93 46.72 25.87
C ARG A 50 -3.66 45.86 25.73
N ASP A 51 -3.78 44.58 26.01
CA ASP A 51 -2.71 43.60 25.85
C ASP A 51 -2.80 42.96 24.44
N ARG A 52 -2.11 41.84 24.13
CA ARG A 52 -2.19 41.22 22.79
C ARG A 52 -3.49 40.44 22.54
N SER A 53 -4.53 40.59 23.36
CA SER A 53 -5.78 39.82 23.22
C SER A 53 -6.47 39.98 21.87
N GLU A 54 -6.42 41.17 21.25
CA GLU A 54 -6.93 41.38 19.87
C GLU A 54 -6.19 40.52 18.86
N ALA A 55 -4.85 40.52 18.91
CA ALA A 55 -4.02 39.72 18.01
C ALA A 55 -4.19 38.21 18.23
N ILE A 56 -4.43 37.79 19.48
CA ILE A 56 -4.74 36.39 19.82
C ILE A 56 -6.14 36.02 19.30
N ALA A 57 -7.14 36.88 19.46
CA ALA A 57 -8.47 36.62 18.91
C ALA A 57 -8.42 36.48 17.37
N ASP A 58 -7.69 37.36 16.69
CA ASP A 58 -7.46 37.31 15.24
C ASP A 58 -6.75 36.02 14.78
N GLU A 59 -5.81 35.50 15.56
CA GLU A 59 -5.09 34.24 15.26
C GLU A 59 -6.06 33.05 15.18
N TYR A 60 -7.10 33.04 16.02
CA TYR A 60 -8.12 32.00 16.06
C TYR A 60 -9.37 32.35 15.24
N GLY A 61 -9.38 33.49 14.53
CA GLY A 61 -10.50 34.00 13.74
C GLY A 61 -11.74 34.39 14.55
N ALA A 62 -11.58 34.63 15.86
CA ALA A 62 -12.64 35.09 16.74
C ALA A 62 -12.86 36.61 16.60
N HIS A 63 -14.10 37.06 16.67
CA HIS A 63 -14.41 38.49 16.65
C HIS A 63 -13.95 39.17 17.94
N TYR A 64 -13.24 40.30 17.83
CA TYR A 64 -12.74 41.03 18.99
C TYR A 64 -13.50 42.34 19.23
N LEU A 65 -13.88 42.60 20.48
CA LEU A 65 -14.54 43.82 20.91
C LEU A 65 -13.86 44.39 22.16
N SER A 66 -13.44 45.66 22.08
CA SER A 66 -12.95 46.40 23.25
C SER A 66 -14.07 47.23 23.88
N ALA A 67 -14.22 47.12 25.20
CA ALA A 67 -15.24 47.83 25.99
C ALA A 67 -14.61 48.74 27.07
N PRO A 68 -15.10 49.98 27.24
CA PRO A 68 -14.66 50.85 28.34
C PRO A 68 -15.16 50.33 29.71
N PRO A 69 -14.43 50.56 30.82
CA PRO A 69 -14.80 50.05 32.15
C PRO A 69 -16.22 50.44 32.63
N SER A 70 -16.75 51.56 32.12
CA SER A 70 -18.09 52.08 32.41
C SER A 70 -19.24 51.31 31.72
N GLU A 71 -18.93 50.46 30.72
CA GLU A 71 -19.89 49.60 30.00
C GLU A 71 -19.77 48.12 30.44
N SER A 72 -19.16 47.85 31.60
CA SER A 72 -18.90 46.52 32.16
C SER A 72 -20.15 45.68 32.52
N ALA A 73 -21.36 46.23 32.35
CA ALA A 73 -22.61 45.54 32.64
C ALA A 73 -23.04 44.66 31.46
N SER A 74 -22.65 43.38 31.53
CA SER A 74 -22.98 42.27 30.61
C SER A 74 -22.27 42.34 29.25
N GLY A 75 -21.18 41.57 29.07
CA GLY A 75 -20.49 41.45 27.78
C GLY A 75 -21.41 40.94 26.66
N ILE A 76 -22.48 40.24 27.06
CA ILE A 76 -23.64 39.87 26.23
C ILE A 76 -24.26 41.07 25.50
N ASP A 77 -24.58 42.17 26.20
CA ASP A 77 -25.30 43.30 25.59
C ASP A 77 -24.42 44.10 24.63
N LEU A 78 -23.10 44.08 24.83
CA LEU A 78 -22.14 44.68 23.91
C LEU A 78 -22.00 43.84 22.63
N ALA A 79 -21.82 42.52 22.77
CA ALA A 79 -21.75 41.58 21.65
C ALA A 79 -23.03 41.63 20.80
N ARG A 80 -24.20 41.65 21.46
CA ARG A 80 -25.53 41.78 20.82
C ARG A 80 -25.72 43.04 19.99
N ARG A 81 -25.11 44.16 20.37
CA ARG A 81 -25.28 45.44 19.65
C ARG A 81 -24.36 45.60 18.45
N ARG A 82 -23.27 44.82 18.35
CA ARG A 82 -22.19 45.12 17.42
C ARG A 82 -21.89 44.04 16.38
N ILE A 83 -22.06 42.74 16.67
CA ILE A 83 -21.50 41.68 15.80
C ILE A 83 -22.40 40.44 15.61
N ILE A 84 -23.19 40.00 16.60
CA ILE A 84 -23.82 38.65 16.59
C ILE A 84 -24.70 38.39 15.37
N GLN A 85 -24.46 37.26 14.70
CA GLN A 85 -25.31 36.73 13.61
C GLN A 85 -26.06 35.44 13.98
N SER A 86 -25.73 34.82 15.12
CA SER A 86 -26.25 33.53 15.58
C SER A 86 -27.59 33.58 16.34
N ASP A 87 -28.38 32.49 16.32
CA ASP A 87 -29.70 32.35 16.97
C ASP A 87 -29.63 32.38 18.50
N TRP A 88 -28.56 31.81 19.06
CA TRP A 88 -28.30 31.75 20.50
C TRP A 88 -26.91 32.28 20.84
N LEU A 89 -26.81 32.95 21.98
CA LEU A 89 -25.55 33.42 22.56
C LEU A 89 -25.29 32.72 23.90
N VAL A 90 -24.10 32.13 24.04
CA VAL A 90 -23.62 31.52 25.28
C VAL A 90 -22.56 32.42 25.89
N GLU A 91 -22.76 32.85 27.13
CA GLU A 91 -21.75 33.64 27.85
C GLU A 91 -20.80 32.70 28.60
N LEU A 92 -19.50 32.90 28.37
CA LEU A 92 -18.42 32.16 29.00
C LEU A 92 -17.55 33.16 29.79
N ASP A 93 -17.41 32.93 31.09
CA ASP A 93 -16.52 33.72 31.94
C ASP A 93 -15.06 33.48 31.54
N GLY A 94 -14.28 34.56 31.42
CA GLY A 94 -12.85 34.56 31.17
C GLY A 94 -12.03 33.73 32.17
N ALA A 95 -12.56 33.30 33.31
CA ALA A 95 -11.90 32.37 34.24
C ALA A 95 -12.19 30.87 33.97
N GLU A 96 -13.30 30.48 33.36
CA GLU A 96 -13.73 29.08 33.22
C GLU A 96 -13.75 28.59 31.75
N CYS A 97 -13.53 27.29 31.50
CA CYS A 97 -13.74 26.66 30.19
C CYS A 97 -14.59 25.40 30.44
N PRO A 98 -15.85 25.34 29.95
CA PRO A 98 -16.69 24.21 30.24
C PRO A 98 -16.24 22.95 29.48
N PRO A 99 -16.33 21.75 30.08
CA PRO A 99 -16.07 20.50 29.38
C PRO A 99 -16.91 20.39 28.11
N GLU A 100 -16.33 19.86 27.04
CA GLU A 100 -16.97 19.65 25.74
C GLU A 100 -18.33 18.94 25.88
N SER A 101 -18.42 17.96 26.77
CA SER A 101 -19.67 17.24 27.10
C SER A 101 -20.81 18.17 27.54
N THR A 102 -20.49 19.27 28.23
CA THR A 102 -21.48 20.24 28.72
C THR A 102 -21.97 21.13 27.58
N ILE A 103 -21.09 21.44 26.63
CA ILE A 103 -21.41 22.23 25.45
C ILE A 103 -22.24 21.40 24.45
N LEU A 104 -21.91 20.11 24.30
CA LEU A 104 -22.73 19.16 23.52
C LEU A 104 -24.13 19.00 24.11
N LEU A 105 -24.23 18.86 25.44
CA LEU A 105 -25.52 18.79 26.14
C LEU A 105 -26.33 20.11 25.99
N LEU A 106 -25.64 21.25 26.02
CA LEU A 106 -26.26 22.55 25.77
C LEU A 106 -26.83 22.63 24.35
N ARG A 107 -26.09 22.21 23.32
CA ARG A 107 -26.59 22.16 21.94
C ARG A 107 -27.78 21.21 21.80
N GLU A 108 -27.74 20.05 22.45
CA GLU A 108 -28.87 19.13 22.47
C GLU A 108 -30.11 19.81 23.05
N ARG A 109 -29.98 20.51 24.18
CA ARG A 109 -31.08 21.26 24.80
C ARG A 109 -31.57 22.42 23.94
N LEU A 110 -30.66 23.15 23.30
CA LEU A 110 -31.00 24.26 22.40
C LEU A 110 -31.82 23.78 21.18
N THR A 111 -31.50 22.61 20.63
CA THR A 111 -32.29 22.00 19.54
C THR A 111 -33.64 21.42 19.98
N GLN A 112 -33.86 21.28 21.29
CA GLN A 112 -35.12 20.84 21.89
C GLN A 112 -35.95 21.99 22.47
N ALA A 113 -35.41 23.21 22.52
CA ALA A 113 -36.05 24.36 23.13
C ALA A 113 -37.27 24.82 22.31
N ASP A 114 -38.41 24.99 22.98
CA ASP A 114 -39.65 25.45 22.35
C ASP A 114 -39.52 26.91 21.88
N PHE A 115 -40.30 27.31 20.88
CA PHE A 115 -40.30 28.67 20.33
C PHE A 115 -40.59 29.79 21.37
N GLY A 116 -41.08 29.46 22.56
CA GLY A 116 -41.33 30.40 23.66
C GLY A 116 -40.18 30.53 24.69
N GLU A 117 -39.15 29.69 24.63
CA GLU A 117 -38.02 29.75 25.56
C GLU A 117 -36.98 30.77 25.10
N ASN A 118 -36.69 31.75 25.96
CA ASN A 118 -35.72 32.83 25.70
C ASN A 118 -34.37 32.61 26.40
N VAL A 119 -34.32 31.63 27.32
CA VAL A 119 -33.16 31.30 28.14
C VAL A 119 -33.12 29.79 28.33
N VAL A 120 -31.99 29.16 28.01
CA VAL A 120 -31.73 27.75 28.27
C VAL A 120 -30.52 27.67 29.21
N VAL A 121 -30.68 26.94 30.32
CA VAL A 121 -29.62 26.76 31.32
C VAL A 121 -29.32 25.28 31.45
N VAL A 122 -28.03 24.92 31.36
CA VAL A 122 -27.56 23.57 31.63
C VAL A 122 -26.72 23.59 32.90
N SER A 123 -27.22 22.95 33.95
CA SER A 123 -26.47 22.70 35.18
C SER A 123 -25.60 21.46 35.01
N ARG A 124 -24.38 21.51 35.57
CA ARG A 124 -23.58 20.29 35.78
C ARG A 124 -24.34 19.42 36.80
N GLY A 125 -24.28 18.10 36.65
CA GLY A 125 -25.01 17.14 37.50
C GLY A 125 -24.78 17.35 39.00
N ALA A 126 -25.57 16.64 39.82
CA ALA A 126 -25.89 16.89 41.24
C ALA A 126 -24.74 17.11 42.27
N ASP A 127 -23.46 17.09 41.88
CA ASP A 127 -22.32 17.01 42.81
C ASP A 127 -21.32 18.20 42.77
N PHE A 128 -21.61 19.33 42.12
CA PHE A 128 -20.69 20.49 42.11
C PHE A 128 -21.41 21.85 42.27
N GLU A 129 -20.98 22.68 43.24
CA GLU A 129 -21.48 24.03 43.56
C GLU A 129 -21.09 25.14 42.53
N SER A 130 -20.89 24.83 41.24
CA SER A 130 -20.53 25.83 40.21
C SER A 130 -21.76 26.33 39.42
N PRO A 131 -21.79 27.61 38.98
CA PRO A 131 -22.90 28.16 38.19
C PRO A 131 -23.06 27.44 36.84
N GLY A 132 -24.30 27.12 36.44
CA GLY A 132 -24.59 26.49 35.14
C GLY A 132 -24.33 27.40 33.94
N ILE A 133 -24.12 26.81 32.75
CA ILE A 133 -23.93 27.57 31.50
C ILE A 133 -25.29 28.07 31.00
N LYS A 134 -25.36 29.35 30.65
CA LYS A 134 -26.59 30.02 30.19
C LYS A 134 -26.48 30.39 28.71
N ALA A 135 -27.45 29.95 27.92
CA ALA A 135 -27.67 30.38 26.55
C ALA A 135 -28.90 31.30 26.47
N LEU A 136 -28.79 32.38 25.70
CA LEU A 136 -29.86 33.35 25.49
C LEU A 136 -30.24 33.44 24.02
N ARG A 137 -31.54 33.47 23.73
CA ARG A 137 -32.04 33.60 22.36
C ARG A 137 -31.94 35.03 21.86
N TYR A 138 -31.50 35.22 20.61
CA TYR A 138 -31.46 36.54 19.97
C TYR A 138 -32.86 37.18 19.91
N GLY A 139 -32.97 38.48 20.22
CA GLY A 139 -34.24 39.23 20.21
C GLY A 139 -35.06 39.26 21.52
N SER A 140 -34.60 38.62 22.59
CA SER A 140 -35.35 38.51 23.86
C SER A 140 -34.87 39.47 24.97
N SER A 141 -35.14 40.78 24.87
CA SER A 141 -35.20 41.66 26.06
C SER A 141 -36.07 42.92 25.88
N SER A 142 -36.56 43.42 27.01
CA SER A 142 -37.74 44.27 27.24
C SER A 142 -37.56 45.78 27.00
N SER A 143 -36.81 46.22 26.00
CA SER A 143 -36.69 47.66 25.71
C SER A 143 -36.72 47.95 24.22
N ASN A 144 -37.72 48.76 23.83
CA ASN A 144 -37.99 49.32 22.51
C ASN A 144 -36.72 49.72 21.72
N VAL A 145 -36.21 48.81 20.90
CA VAL A 145 -35.29 49.13 19.80
C VAL A 145 -35.95 48.71 18.50
N ASN A 146 -35.91 49.64 17.55
CA ASN A 146 -36.63 49.67 16.28
C ASN A 146 -36.40 48.41 15.42
N PRO A 147 -37.45 47.72 14.89
CA PRO A 147 -37.31 46.53 14.06
C PRO A 147 -37.07 46.89 12.58
N LEU A 148 -35.95 47.55 12.29
CA LEU A 148 -35.55 47.91 10.92
C LEU A 148 -34.11 47.48 10.63
N ALA A 149 -33.92 46.16 10.57
CA ALA A 149 -33.03 45.43 9.67
C ALA A 149 -33.28 43.93 9.95
N THR A 150 -33.92 43.23 9.02
CA THR A 150 -33.95 41.76 9.02
C THR A 150 -32.50 41.28 8.89
N VAL A 151 -31.85 40.99 10.02
CA VAL A 151 -30.56 40.29 10.02
C VAL A 151 -30.88 38.85 9.66
N ASN A 152 -30.56 38.45 8.42
CA ASN A 152 -30.66 37.05 8.00
C ASN A 152 -29.63 36.24 8.81
N HIS A 153 -30.10 35.50 9.81
CA HIS A 153 -29.32 34.50 10.54
C HIS A 153 -28.84 33.44 9.55
N CYS A 154 -27.53 33.37 9.30
CA CYS A 154 -26.98 32.64 8.18
C CYS A 154 -25.86 31.69 8.63
N LEU A 155 -26.09 30.37 8.55
CA LEU A 155 -25.01 29.39 8.76
C LEU A 155 -23.96 29.54 7.67
N THR A 156 -22.69 29.42 8.00
CA THR A 156 -21.62 29.54 7.01
C THR A 156 -21.06 28.17 6.65
N VAL A 157 -20.91 27.91 5.35
CA VAL A 157 -20.28 26.72 4.78
C VAL A 157 -19.12 27.16 3.91
N ASP A 158 -17.95 26.60 4.15
CA ASP A 158 -16.81 26.79 3.26
C ASP A 158 -16.95 25.90 2.05
N VAL A 159 -16.64 26.43 0.87
CA VAL A 159 -16.78 25.70 -0.39
C VAL A 159 -15.53 25.84 -1.23
N ILE A 160 -14.99 24.71 -1.69
CA ILE A 160 -13.90 24.66 -2.67
C ILE A 160 -14.48 24.17 -4.00
N ILE A 161 -14.33 24.96 -5.06
CA ILE A 161 -14.72 24.59 -6.42
C ILE A 161 -13.50 24.65 -7.32
N LEU A 162 -13.19 23.53 -7.98
CA LEU A 162 -12.14 23.48 -9.00
C LEU A 162 -12.73 23.84 -10.36
N SER A 163 -12.08 24.77 -11.06
CA SER A 163 -12.48 25.27 -12.37
C SER A 163 -11.35 25.15 -13.38
N TYR A 164 -11.69 24.82 -14.63
CA TYR A 164 -10.76 24.85 -15.77
C TYR A 164 -11.36 25.56 -16.98
N CYS A 165 -11.37 26.88 -16.93
CA CYS A 165 -11.97 27.72 -17.97
C CYS A 165 -11.06 27.84 -19.20
N LYS A 166 -11.03 26.79 -20.05
CA LYS A 166 -10.35 26.85 -21.36
C LYS A 166 -11.10 27.67 -22.41
N THR A 167 -12.43 27.68 -22.35
CA THR A 167 -13.28 28.41 -23.29
C THR A 167 -14.38 29.17 -22.55
N LYS A 168 -15.10 30.02 -23.30
CA LYS A 168 -16.25 30.77 -22.79
C LYS A 168 -17.35 29.85 -22.25
N ARG A 169 -17.49 28.62 -22.79
CA ARG A 169 -18.49 27.66 -22.33
C ARG A 169 -18.22 27.19 -20.90
N GLU A 170 -16.99 26.81 -20.58
CA GLU A 170 -16.63 26.35 -19.23
C GLU A 170 -16.68 27.49 -18.22
N TYR A 171 -16.36 28.71 -18.66
CA TYR A 171 -16.58 29.91 -17.87
C TYR A 171 -18.06 30.12 -17.53
N GLU A 172 -18.96 30.03 -18.51
CA GLU A 172 -20.41 30.14 -18.30
C GLU A 172 -20.96 29.01 -17.40
N MET A 173 -20.44 27.79 -17.53
CA MET A 173 -20.77 26.64 -16.68
C MET A 173 -20.39 26.91 -15.22
N THR A 174 -19.16 27.35 -14.97
CA THR A 174 -18.68 27.72 -13.63
C THR A 174 -19.52 28.84 -13.02
N CYS A 175 -19.88 29.85 -13.81
CA CYS A 175 -20.79 30.91 -13.38
C CYS A 175 -22.20 30.39 -13.05
N GLN A 176 -22.67 29.36 -13.75
CA GLN A 176 -23.96 28.74 -13.46
C GLN A 176 -23.93 27.91 -12.18
N CYS A 177 -22.88 27.11 -11.96
CA CYS A 177 -22.63 26.39 -10.72
C CYS A 177 -22.71 27.33 -9.51
N LEU A 178 -21.92 28.42 -9.51
CA LEU A 178 -21.91 29.43 -8.45
C LEU A 178 -23.27 30.12 -8.23
N ARG A 179 -23.97 30.47 -9.31
CA ARG A 179 -25.30 31.08 -9.22
C ARG A 179 -26.31 30.14 -8.57
N THR A 180 -26.30 28.85 -8.95
CA THR A 180 -27.22 27.86 -8.37
C THR A 180 -26.88 27.53 -6.93
N LEU A 181 -25.59 27.47 -6.57
CA LEU A 181 -25.15 27.30 -5.17
C LEU A 181 -25.70 28.42 -4.30
N ARG A 182 -25.50 29.68 -4.69
CA ARG A 182 -26.00 30.85 -3.96
C ARG A 182 -27.52 30.92 -3.91
N ALA A 183 -28.20 30.47 -4.96
CA ALA A 183 -29.67 30.43 -5.00
C ALA A 183 -30.26 29.22 -4.26
N SER A 184 -29.44 28.26 -3.82
CA SER A 184 -29.91 27.03 -3.19
C SER A 184 -30.48 27.26 -1.78
N SER A 185 -30.02 28.30 -1.09
CA SER A 185 -30.48 28.68 0.25
C SER A 185 -30.43 30.19 0.44
N ASP A 186 -31.44 30.74 1.12
CA ASP A 186 -31.46 32.13 1.63
C ASP A 186 -30.99 32.22 3.10
N ARG A 187 -30.68 31.07 3.72
CA ARG A 187 -30.29 30.90 5.14
C ARG A 187 -28.87 30.40 5.34
N ILE A 188 -28.17 30.06 4.27
CA ILE A 188 -26.80 29.55 4.32
C ILE A 188 -25.91 30.44 3.46
N ARG A 189 -24.82 30.92 4.06
CA ARG A 189 -23.77 31.70 3.42
C ARG A 189 -22.68 30.75 2.97
N PHE A 190 -22.27 30.88 1.72
CA PHE A 190 -21.18 30.09 1.15
C PHE A 190 -19.92 30.94 1.01
N ASN A 191 -18.87 30.57 1.73
CA ASN A 191 -17.53 31.14 1.53
C ASN A 191 -16.85 30.35 0.41
N VAL A 192 -16.90 30.86 -0.81
CA VAL A 192 -16.44 30.10 -1.98
C VAL A 192 -15.01 30.47 -2.33
N VAL A 193 -14.15 29.47 -2.39
CA VAL A 193 -12.81 29.55 -2.98
C VAL A 193 -12.82 28.76 -4.28
N MET A 194 -12.78 29.50 -5.39
CA MET A 194 -12.66 28.93 -6.73
C MET A 194 -11.19 28.80 -7.09
N VAL A 195 -10.72 27.59 -7.35
CA VAL A 195 -9.34 27.35 -7.77
C VAL A 195 -9.34 27.18 -9.29
N GLU A 196 -8.88 28.20 -10.00
CA GLU A 196 -8.83 28.26 -11.46
C GLU A 196 -7.49 27.75 -11.98
N THR A 197 -7.58 26.81 -12.92
CA THR A 197 -6.46 26.04 -13.44
C THR A 197 -5.98 26.57 -14.80
N ALA A 198 -6.74 27.46 -15.45
CA ALA A 198 -6.32 28.19 -16.65
C ALA A 198 -5.48 29.44 -16.30
N ALA A 199 -4.65 29.88 -17.25
CA ALA A 199 -3.83 31.07 -17.07
C ALA A 199 -4.71 32.34 -16.90
N PRO A 200 -4.37 33.25 -15.96
CA PRO A 200 -5.24 34.40 -15.62
C PRO A 200 -5.72 35.23 -16.81
N HIS A 201 -4.84 35.45 -17.80
CA HIS A 201 -5.13 36.26 -18.99
C HIS A 201 -6.23 35.69 -19.91
N LEU A 202 -6.54 34.39 -19.81
CA LEU A 202 -7.64 33.79 -20.59
C LEU A 202 -9.00 34.27 -20.09
N LEU A 203 -9.15 34.47 -18.78
CA LEU A 203 -10.38 34.99 -18.17
C LEU A 203 -10.62 36.46 -18.53
N ASP A 204 -9.55 37.25 -18.67
CA ASP A 204 -9.63 38.67 -19.06
C ASP A 204 -10.24 38.85 -20.47
N GLY A 205 -10.07 37.84 -21.35
CA GLY A 205 -10.62 37.83 -22.71
C GLY A 205 -12.13 37.58 -22.80
N TYR A 206 -12.77 37.04 -21.76
CA TYR A 206 -14.21 36.80 -21.70
C TYR A 206 -14.92 38.01 -21.09
N ALA A 207 -14.88 39.13 -21.81
CA ALA A 207 -15.36 40.46 -21.40
C ALA A 207 -16.57 40.45 -20.43
N GLY A 208 -16.36 40.96 -19.21
CA GLY A 208 -17.32 40.97 -18.09
C GLY A 208 -16.78 40.40 -16.77
N ALA A 209 -15.53 39.92 -16.77
CA ALA A 209 -14.86 39.10 -15.76
C ALA A 209 -14.86 39.62 -14.30
N GLY A 210 -15.11 40.91 -14.04
CA GLY A 210 -15.18 41.45 -12.68
C GLY A 210 -16.52 41.21 -11.95
N LYS A 211 -17.58 40.72 -12.61
CA LYS A 211 -18.93 40.64 -12.02
C LYS A 211 -19.54 39.24 -11.92
N CYS A 212 -18.99 38.24 -12.61
CA CYS A 212 -19.66 36.95 -12.76
C CYS A 212 -19.44 35.99 -11.56
N PHE A 213 -18.28 36.06 -10.93
CA PHE A 213 -18.00 35.31 -9.71
C PHE A 213 -18.49 36.04 -8.45
N GLY A 214 -18.64 37.37 -8.50
CA GLY A 214 -19.12 38.20 -7.38
C GLY A 214 -18.08 38.36 -6.26
N ASP A 215 -18.28 39.38 -5.41
CA ASP A 215 -17.31 39.77 -4.36
C ASP A 215 -17.10 38.72 -3.25
N GLU A 216 -18.00 37.73 -3.18
CA GLU A 216 -18.00 36.64 -2.18
C GLU A 216 -17.32 35.35 -2.67
N CYS A 217 -16.68 35.38 -3.84
CA CYS A 217 -15.90 34.26 -4.37
C CYS A 217 -14.44 34.66 -4.51
N GLU A 218 -13.55 34.07 -3.72
CA GLU A 218 -12.11 34.23 -3.91
C GLU A 218 -11.66 33.34 -5.08
N VAL A 219 -10.83 33.88 -5.97
CA VAL A 219 -10.27 33.12 -7.10
C VAL A 219 -8.77 32.92 -6.91
N VAL A 220 -8.33 31.66 -6.87
CA VAL A 220 -6.93 31.26 -6.68
C VAL A 220 -6.40 30.70 -8.00
N PHE A 221 -5.21 31.15 -8.41
CA PHE A 221 -4.52 30.66 -9.61
C PHE A 221 -3.20 29.99 -9.22
N PRO A 222 -3.18 28.65 -9.01
CA PRO A 222 -1.94 27.94 -8.73
C PRO A 222 -1.01 28.01 -9.95
N GLN A 223 0.19 28.58 -9.79
CA GLN A 223 1.19 28.73 -10.86
C GLN A 223 1.98 27.42 -11.06
N GLN A 224 1.28 26.31 -11.25
CA GLN A 224 1.87 24.96 -11.35
C GLN A 224 1.05 24.05 -12.29
N LYS A 225 1.63 22.90 -12.68
CA LYS A 225 0.91 21.91 -13.50
C LYS A 225 -0.33 21.40 -12.75
N PHE A 226 -1.42 21.14 -13.46
CA PHE A 226 -2.68 20.68 -12.88
C PHE A 226 -2.50 19.39 -12.06
N ASN A 227 -3.01 19.42 -10.83
CA ASN A 227 -3.09 18.28 -9.92
C ASN A 227 -4.30 18.53 -9.01
N TYR A 228 -5.32 17.69 -9.12
CA TYR A 228 -6.62 17.89 -8.46
C TYR A 228 -6.46 18.11 -6.95
N ASN A 229 -5.74 17.22 -6.27
CA ASN A 229 -5.58 17.28 -4.82
C ASN A 229 -4.69 18.42 -4.34
N GLN A 230 -3.57 18.69 -5.01
CA GLN A 230 -2.76 19.87 -4.68
C GLN A 230 -3.56 21.16 -4.84
N PHE A 231 -4.46 21.22 -5.82
CA PHE A 231 -5.28 22.40 -6.04
C PHE A 231 -6.39 22.49 -4.99
N LEU A 232 -6.97 21.37 -4.53
CA LEU A 232 -7.84 21.35 -3.35
C LEU A 232 -7.09 21.86 -2.10
N GLN A 233 -5.86 21.41 -1.88
CA GLN A 233 -5.02 21.89 -0.76
C GLN A 233 -4.80 23.40 -0.85
N LYS A 234 -4.52 23.94 -2.04
CA LYS A 234 -4.41 25.40 -2.26
C LYS A 234 -5.72 26.16 -2.02
N GLY A 235 -6.86 25.56 -2.34
CA GLY A 235 -8.17 26.11 -1.98
C GLY A 235 -8.36 26.14 -0.46
N PHE A 236 -8.03 25.04 0.22
CA PHE A 236 -8.16 24.90 1.67
C PHE A 236 -7.23 25.84 2.46
N GLU A 237 -6.01 26.10 1.97
CA GLU A 237 -5.08 27.09 2.54
C GLU A 237 -5.75 28.47 2.71
N ARG A 238 -6.64 28.87 1.81
CA ARG A 238 -7.39 30.15 1.90
C ARG A 238 -8.48 30.14 2.96
N LEU A 239 -8.99 28.96 3.29
CA LEU A 239 -10.08 28.74 4.23
C LEU A 239 -9.62 28.47 5.66
N GLN A 240 -8.30 28.40 5.93
CA GLN A 240 -7.78 28.09 7.27
C GLN A 240 -8.22 29.07 8.36
N LYS A 241 -8.53 30.32 8.00
CA LYS A 241 -9.02 31.35 8.94
C LYS A 241 -10.55 31.37 9.09
N SER A 242 -11.26 30.60 8.26
CA SER A 242 -12.72 30.56 8.28
C SER A 242 -13.23 29.80 9.49
N GLN A 243 -14.20 30.39 10.19
CA GLN A 243 -14.93 29.78 11.31
C GLN A 243 -16.01 28.79 10.87
N ALA A 244 -16.20 28.58 9.55
CA ALA A 244 -17.19 27.63 9.07
C ALA A 244 -16.85 26.22 9.55
N ARG A 245 -17.84 25.55 10.15
CA ARG A 245 -17.72 24.18 10.68
C ARG A 245 -17.74 23.12 9.59
N TYR A 246 -18.38 23.42 8.47
CA TYR A 246 -18.60 22.49 7.37
C TYR A 246 -17.79 22.93 6.15
N LEU A 247 -17.21 21.94 5.47
CA LEU A 247 -16.55 22.12 4.18
C LEU A 247 -17.29 21.32 3.11
N LEU A 248 -17.55 21.94 1.98
CA LEU A 248 -18.05 21.31 0.76
C LEU A 248 -17.00 21.40 -0.35
N ILE A 249 -16.67 20.28 -0.97
CA ILE A 249 -15.88 20.19 -2.18
C ILE A 249 -16.84 19.81 -3.30
N ALA A 250 -16.86 20.60 -4.38
CA ALA A 250 -17.76 20.36 -5.51
C ALA A 250 -17.09 20.67 -6.85
N ASN A 251 -17.49 19.92 -7.88
CA ASN A 251 -17.07 20.19 -9.25
C ASN A 251 -17.82 21.40 -9.84
N ASN A 252 -17.20 22.08 -10.82
CA ASN A 252 -17.80 23.25 -11.47
C ASN A 252 -18.94 22.92 -12.45
N ASP A 253 -19.22 21.64 -12.71
CA ASP A 253 -20.31 21.14 -13.55
C ASP A 253 -21.52 20.60 -12.75
N VAL A 254 -21.60 20.97 -11.48
CA VAL A 254 -22.72 20.67 -10.58
C VAL A 254 -23.67 21.86 -10.49
N LEU A 255 -24.97 21.59 -10.67
CA LEU A 255 -26.05 22.56 -10.45
C LEU A 255 -26.80 22.20 -9.16
N PHE A 256 -26.89 23.16 -8.23
CA PHE A 256 -27.51 22.95 -6.93
C PHE A 256 -29.01 23.28 -6.97
N ARG A 257 -29.86 22.40 -6.43
CA ARG A 257 -31.31 22.65 -6.34
C ARG A 257 -31.66 23.40 -5.03
N PRO A 258 -32.83 24.05 -4.95
CA PRO A 258 -33.27 24.67 -3.70
C PRO A 258 -33.27 23.67 -2.53
N GLN A 259 -32.90 24.13 -1.33
CA GLN A 259 -32.79 23.36 -0.10
C GLN A 259 -31.68 22.30 -0.06
N PHE A 260 -30.78 22.34 -1.05
CA PHE A 260 -29.65 21.43 -1.15
C PHE A 260 -28.80 21.39 0.14
N ALA A 261 -28.36 22.56 0.59
CA ALA A 261 -27.40 22.67 1.67
C ALA A 261 -28.03 22.33 3.02
N GLU A 262 -29.31 22.65 3.23
CA GLU A 262 -30.06 22.31 4.44
C GLU A 262 -30.13 20.80 4.66
N GLY A 263 -30.51 20.03 3.64
CA GLY A 263 -30.55 18.57 3.73
C GLY A 263 -29.17 17.97 3.99
N LEU A 264 -28.14 18.53 3.37
CA LEU A 264 -26.76 18.09 3.56
C LEU A 264 -26.25 18.39 4.99
N LEU A 265 -26.48 19.60 5.51
CA LEU A 265 -26.09 19.99 6.88
C LEU A 265 -26.88 19.24 7.95
N GLU A 266 -28.16 18.94 7.73
CA GLU A 266 -28.97 18.09 8.63
C GLU A 266 -28.29 16.72 8.81
N SER A 267 -27.84 16.11 7.70
CA SER A 267 -27.15 14.81 7.75
C SER A 267 -25.82 14.89 8.52
N LEU A 268 -25.05 15.97 8.35
CA LEU A 268 -23.78 16.19 9.04
C LEU A 268 -23.94 16.48 10.54
N GLY A 269 -25.17 16.59 11.06
CA GLY A 269 -25.42 16.49 12.50
C GLY A 269 -25.20 15.07 13.05
N THR A 270 -25.34 14.04 12.22
CA THR A 270 -25.25 12.62 12.60
C THR A 270 -24.03 11.92 11.98
N TYR A 271 -23.70 12.24 10.73
CA TYR A 271 -22.62 11.61 9.96
C TYR A 271 -21.39 12.52 9.87
N ASP A 272 -20.20 11.94 9.70
CA ASP A 272 -18.95 12.70 9.61
C ASP A 272 -18.74 13.32 8.23
N SER A 273 -19.25 12.64 7.20
CA SER A 273 -19.11 12.98 5.78
C SER A 273 -20.41 12.66 5.04
N ALA A 274 -20.70 13.38 3.96
CA ALA A 274 -21.91 13.24 3.16
C ALA A 274 -21.71 13.60 1.69
N SER A 275 -22.47 12.95 0.82
CA SER A 275 -22.54 13.23 -0.62
C SER A 275 -23.96 13.56 -1.07
N PRO A 276 -24.11 14.36 -2.15
CA PRO A 276 -25.38 14.87 -2.60
C PRO A 276 -26.08 13.92 -3.59
N TRP A 277 -27.41 13.93 -3.58
CA TRP A 277 -28.22 13.11 -4.47
C TRP A 277 -28.41 13.77 -5.84
N CYS A 278 -27.92 13.11 -6.88
CA CYS A 278 -28.29 13.37 -8.28
C CYS A 278 -29.43 12.44 -8.74
N PRO A 279 -30.67 12.93 -8.95
CA PRO A 279 -31.83 12.09 -9.34
C PRO A 279 -31.58 11.23 -10.58
N ASN A 280 -31.06 11.84 -11.65
CA ASN A 280 -30.80 11.17 -12.92
C ASN A 280 -29.74 10.05 -12.84
N TYR A 281 -29.00 9.99 -11.73
CA TYR A 281 -27.92 9.02 -11.52
C TYR A 281 -28.27 7.99 -10.45
N HIS A 282 -28.76 8.40 -9.28
CA HIS A 282 -28.92 7.49 -8.13
C HIS A 282 -30.26 6.75 -8.07
N GLU A 283 -31.31 7.23 -8.75
CA GLU A 283 -32.63 6.57 -8.73
C GLU A 283 -32.61 5.13 -9.26
N GLN A 284 -31.58 4.75 -10.02
CA GLN A 284 -31.39 3.39 -10.51
C GLN A 284 -30.76 2.44 -9.47
N TYR A 285 -30.13 2.97 -8.41
CA TYR A 285 -29.37 2.19 -7.43
C TYR A 285 -30.01 2.19 -6.03
N PHE A 286 -30.75 3.25 -5.68
CA PHE A 286 -31.24 3.48 -4.33
C PHE A 286 -32.71 3.87 -4.34
N ASP A 287 -33.44 3.53 -3.27
CA ASP A 287 -34.85 3.92 -3.11
C ASP A 287 -34.93 5.43 -2.80
N PRO A 288 -35.54 6.26 -3.68
CA PRO A 288 -35.65 7.71 -3.46
C PRO A 288 -36.54 8.07 -2.27
N ARG A 289 -37.27 7.11 -1.67
CA ARG A 289 -38.09 7.30 -0.47
C ARG A 289 -37.29 7.24 0.84
N GLN A 290 -36.10 6.66 0.82
CA GLN A 290 -35.23 6.58 1.99
C GLN A 290 -34.32 7.81 2.04
N ARG A 291 -34.42 8.62 3.10
CA ARG A 291 -33.71 9.92 3.22
C ARG A 291 -32.18 9.80 3.23
N PHE A 292 -31.66 8.75 3.86
CA PHE A 292 -30.23 8.55 4.12
C PHE A 292 -29.79 7.15 3.69
N HIS A 293 -28.80 7.08 2.81
CA HIS A 293 -28.15 5.83 2.40
C HIS A 293 -26.72 5.83 2.91
N GLU A 294 -26.49 5.19 4.06
CA GLU A 294 -25.16 5.09 4.66
C GLU A 294 -24.30 4.08 3.89
N GLY A 295 -23.07 4.49 3.54
CA GLY A 295 -22.12 3.66 2.79
C GLY A 295 -20.96 4.50 2.27
N ARG A 296 -19.94 3.83 1.74
CA ARG A 296 -18.70 4.46 1.24
C ARG A 296 -18.31 3.97 -0.16
N ARG A 297 -19.21 3.29 -0.88
CA ARG A 297 -18.86 2.75 -2.20
C ARG A 297 -18.76 3.91 -3.16
N THR A 298 -17.60 4.06 -3.77
CA THR A 298 -17.33 5.10 -4.77
C THR A 298 -18.29 4.97 -5.94
N SER A 299 -18.82 6.10 -6.40
CA SER A 299 -19.87 6.19 -7.44
C SER A 299 -21.24 5.65 -7.02
N PHE A 300 -21.46 5.31 -5.74
CA PHE A 300 -22.78 4.95 -5.23
C PHE A 300 -23.17 5.86 -4.08
N GLU A 301 -22.75 5.57 -2.85
CA GLU A 301 -23.00 6.48 -1.72
C GLU A 301 -22.03 7.66 -1.72
N LEU A 302 -20.77 7.40 -2.06
CA LEU A 302 -19.68 8.38 -2.04
C LEU A 302 -19.41 8.85 -3.46
N CYS A 303 -19.61 10.15 -3.69
CA CYS A 303 -19.58 10.74 -5.02
C CYS A 303 -18.64 11.94 -5.10
N GLY A 304 -17.55 11.83 -5.87
CA GLY A 304 -16.50 12.87 -5.97
C GLY A 304 -16.93 14.21 -6.56
N TRP A 305 -18.07 14.29 -7.25
CA TRP A 305 -18.61 15.59 -7.70
C TRP A 305 -19.15 16.45 -6.56
N GLY A 306 -19.36 15.88 -5.38
CA GLY A 306 -19.81 16.59 -4.19
C GLY A 306 -19.48 15.81 -2.92
N ILE A 307 -18.50 16.29 -2.16
CA ILE A 307 -18.13 15.71 -0.85
C ILE A 307 -18.22 16.82 0.17
N ALA A 308 -19.04 16.63 1.19
CA ALA A 308 -19.14 17.53 2.32
C ALA A 308 -18.77 16.81 3.62
N PHE A 309 -18.09 17.49 4.52
CA PHE A 309 -17.74 16.91 5.82
C PHE A 309 -17.62 17.97 6.91
N ARG A 310 -17.70 17.50 8.15
CA ARG A 310 -17.41 18.28 9.36
C ARG A 310 -15.91 18.51 9.48
N LYS A 311 -15.45 19.76 9.65
CA LYS A 311 -14.02 20.05 9.83
C LYS A 311 -13.42 19.37 11.06
N GLU A 312 -14.23 18.94 12.03
CA GLU A 312 -13.80 18.09 13.14
C GLU A 312 -13.16 16.76 12.69
N LEU A 313 -13.50 16.26 11.50
CA LEU A 313 -12.80 15.12 10.90
C LEU A 313 -11.29 15.39 10.78
N LEU A 314 -10.90 16.65 10.54
CA LEU A 314 -9.51 17.07 10.40
C LEU A 314 -8.72 17.05 11.73
N THR A 315 -9.37 16.77 12.86
CA THR A 315 -8.68 16.50 14.13
C THR A 315 -8.10 15.07 14.18
N LYS A 316 -8.61 14.16 13.34
CA LYS A 316 -8.18 12.75 13.28
C LYS A 316 -7.21 12.44 12.14
N VAL A 317 -7.18 13.30 11.12
CA VAL A 317 -6.42 13.11 9.87
C VAL A 317 -6.18 14.48 9.25
N SER A 318 -5.00 14.75 8.68
CA SER A 318 -4.78 16.06 8.04
C SER A 318 -5.56 16.20 6.72
N PHE A 319 -5.72 17.43 6.23
CA PHE A 319 -6.37 17.65 4.93
C PHE A 319 -5.55 17.04 3.78
N GLU A 320 -4.22 17.13 3.86
CA GLU A 320 -3.27 16.52 2.92
C GLU A 320 -3.31 14.99 2.98
N GLU A 321 -3.58 14.40 4.14
CA GLU A 321 -3.74 12.96 4.28
C GLU A 321 -5.07 12.45 3.73
N LEU A 322 -6.14 13.27 3.77
CA LEU A 322 -7.43 12.98 3.14
C LEU A 322 -7.38 13.15 1.61
N PHE A 323 -6.66 14.17 1.12
CA PHE A 323 -6.50 14.50 -0.29
C PHE A 323 -5.01 14.57 -0.67
N PRO A 324 -4.29 13.43 -0.76
CA PRO A 324 -2.85 13.41 -0.94
C PRO A 324 -2.44 13.79 -2.36
N ALA A 325 -1.38 14.58 -2.48
CA ALA A 325 -0.92 15.18 -3.73
C ALA A 325 -0.54 14.14 -4.80
N GLU A 326 -0.27 12.90 -4.41
CA GLU A 326 0.08 11.79 -5.29
C GLU A 326 -1.09 11.33 -6.18
N PHE A 327 -2.34 11.58 -5.78
CA PHE A 327 -3.49 11.41 -6.68
C PHE A 327 -3.70 12.69 -7.50
N GLU A 328 -3.21 12.67 -8.73
CA GLU A 328 -3.33 13.82 -9.63
C GLU A 328 -4.78 14.00 -10.14
N PHE A 329 -5.57 12.92 -10.23
CA PHE A 329 -6.96 13.00 -10.70
C PHE A 329 -7.85 11.78 -10.33
N TRP A 330 -7.53 10.55 -10.78
CA TRP A 330 -8.35 9.35 -10.51
C TRP A 330 -7.98 8.67 -9.18
N PHE A 331 -8.83 7.75 -8.70
CA PHE A 331 -8.72 7.01 -7.42
C PHE A 331 -8.83 7.83 -6.11
N GLN A 332 -8.89 9.16 -6.18
CA GLN A 332 -9.05 9.98 -4.97
C GLN A 332 -10.33 9.64 -4.18
N ASP A 333 -11.46 9.41 -4.86
CA ASP A 333 -12.71 9.06 -4.19
C ASP A 333 -12.63 7.69 -3.49
N ASN A 334 -11.94 6.72 -4.12
CA ASN A 334 -11.67 5.40 -3.53
C ASN A 334 -10.80 5.53 -2.29
N TYR A 335 -9.74 6.35 -2.37
CA TYR A 335 -8.83 6.59 -1.26
C TYR A 335 -9.51 7.34 -0.11
N TYR A 336 -10.34 8.35 -0.41
CA TYR A 336 -11.15 9.04 0.60
C TYR A 336 -12.10 8.07 1.31
N GLY A 337 -12.80 7.21 0.56
CA GLY A 337 -13.65 6.16 1.12
C GLY A 337 -12.89 5.20 2.06
N TRP A 338 -11.70 4.74 1.63
CA TRP A 338 -10.81 3.89 2.42
C TRP A 338 -10.31 4.60 3.70
N GLN A 339 -9.93 5.88 3.62
CA GLN A 339 -9.53 6.66 4.79
C GLN A 339 -10.68 6.81 5.80
N LEU A 340 -11.90 7.08 5.34
CA LEU A 340 -13.07 7.15 6.22
C LEU A 340 -13.30 5.82 6.95
N GLU A 341 -13.12 4.68 6.27
CA GLU A 341 -13.21 3.36 6.90
C GLU A 341 -12.14 3.17 7.98
N ARG A 342 -10.88 3.48 7.67
CA ARG A 342 -9.75 3.40 8.63
C ARG A 342 -9.98 4.24 9.88
N LEU A 343 -10.62 5.40 9.74
CA LEU A 343 -10.90 6.34 10.84
C LEU A 343 -12.20 6.01 11.59
N GLY A 344 -12.94 4.98 11.18
CA GLY A 344 -14.28 4.68 11.70
C GLY A 344 -15.31 5.78 11.43
N ALA A 345 -15.05 6.67 10.46
CA ALA A 345 -15.88 7.82 10.12
C ALA A 345 -17.05 7.41 9.21
N ARG A 346 -18.26 7.86 9.52
CA ARG A 346 -19.50 7.47 8.81
C ARG A 346 -19.79 8.41 7.64
N HIS A 347 -20.14 7.84 6.49
CA HIS A 347 -20.49 8.58 5.28
C HIS A 347 -21.93 8.27 4.83
N VAL A 348 -22.61 9.25 4.26
CA VAL A 348 -24.02 9.10 3.84
C VAL A 348 -24.34 9.82 2.53
N LEU A 349 -25.12 9.17 1.67
CA LEU A 349 -25.78 9.81 0.54
C LEU A 349 -27.14 10.36 0.98
N VAL A 350 -27.39 11.64 0.67
CA VAL A 350 -28.55 12.38 1.17
C VAL A 350 -29.53 12.70 0.05
N THR A 351 -30.70 12.05 0.05
CA THR A 351 -31.70 12.21 -1.03
C THR A 351 -32.32 13.60 -1.11
N ASP A 352 -32.34 14.33 0.01
CA ASP A 352 -32.87 15.69 0.11
C ASP A 352 -31.89 16.73 -0.43
N ALA A 353 -30.58 16.43 -0.39
CA ALA A 353 -29.53 17.29 -0.91
C ALA A 353 -29.40 17.13 -2.43
N LYS A 354 -30.37 17.67 -3.17
CA LYS A 354 -30.50 17.44 -4.62
C LYS A 354 -29.55 18.31 -5.45
N VAL A 355 -28.84 17.67 -6.35
CA VAL A 355 -28.01 18.31 -7.37
C VAL A 355 -28.32 17.74 -8.76
N GLU A 356 -27.89 18.45 -9.79
CA GLU A 356 -27.87 17.98 -11.17
C GLU A 356 -26.44 18.04 -11.69
N HIS A 357 -25.88 16.87 -11.96
CA HIS A 357 -24.53 16.74 -12.49
C HIS A 357 -24.61 16.70 -14.03
N LEU A 358 -23.90 17.59 -14.72
CA LEU A 358 -24.03 17.80 -16.16
C LEU A 358 -23.26 16.77 -17.03
N PHE A 359 -22.86 15.62 -16.45
CA PHE A 359 -22.14 14.46 -17.02
C PHE A 359 -21.58 14.63 -18.46
N ASN A 360 -20.26 14.43 -18.64
CA ASN A 360 -19.52 14.45 -19.92
C ASN A 360 -19.16 15.82 -20.54
N GLN A 361 -18.89 16.87 -19.74
CA GLN A 361 -18.40 18.15 -20.29
C GLN A 361 -16.97 18.53 -19.86
N SER A 362 -16.47 17.97 -18.76
CA SER A 362 -15.16 18.25 -18.15
C SER A 362 -14.10 17.17 -18.49
N HIS A 363 -14.47 15.88 -18.54
CA HIS A 363 -13.56 14.75 -18.86
C HIS A 363 -13.06 14.72 -20.33
N SER A 364 -13.69 15.48 -21.23
CA SER A 364 -13.28 15.65 -22.62
C SER A 364 -12.15 16.67 -22.81
N LEU A 365 -11.72 17.35 -21.74
CA LEU A 365 -10.72 18.44 -21.76
C LEU A 365 -9.30 17.99 -21.37
N ILE A 366 -9.16 16.75 -20.92
CA ILE A 366 -7.90 16.09 -20.58
C ILE A 366 -7.34 15.45 -21.86
N ASP A 367 -6.09 15.81 -22.20
CA ASP A 367 -5.40 15.30 -23.38
C ASP A 367 -5.27 13.76 -23.30
N ALA A 368 -5.17 13.09 -24.46
CA ALA A 368 -5.08 11.63 -24.52
C ALA A 368 -3.86 11.10 -23.76
N ASP A 369 -2.74 11.82 -23.82
CA ASP A 369 -1.49 11.50 -23.13
C ASP A 369 -1.60 11.69 -21.60
N ASP A 370 -2.41 12.65 -21.15
CA ASP A 370 -2.65 12.88 -19.72
C ASP A 370 -3.63 11.85 -19.12
N LYS A 371 -4.54 11.27 -19.93
CA LYS A 371 -5.49 10.24 -19.46
C LYS A 371 -4.80 8.96 -18.99
N GLU A 372 -3.75 8.52 -19.66
CA GLU A 372 -3.00 7.30 -19.27
C GLU A 372 -2.21 7.53 -17.97
N ARG A 373 -1.52 8.68 -17.86
CA ARG A 373 -0.84 9.11 -16.63
C ARG A 373 -1.79 9.23 -15.44
N PHE A 374 -2.99 9.76 -15.66
CA PHE A 374 -3.98 9.92 -14.61
C PHE A 374 -4.69 8.61 -14.23
N THR A 375 -4.67 7.55 -15.05
CA THR A 375 -5.44 6.31 -14.81
C THR A 375 -4.58 5.14 -14.32
N ALA A 376 -3.49 4.79 -15.01
CA ALA A 376 -2.66 3.64 -14.63
C ALA A 376 -1.77 3.94 -13.40
N GLY A 377 -1.11 5.10 -13.39
CA GLY A 377 -0.26 5.51 -12.26
C GLY A 377 -1.05 5.80 -10.97
N ALA A 378 -2.33 6.16 -11.09
CA ALA A 378 -3.19 6.42 -9.93
C ALA A 378 -3.63 5.12 -9.22
N GLN A 379 -3.81 4.02 -9.97
CA GLN A 379 -4.06 2.72 -9.37
C GLN A 379 -2.82 2.22 -8.61
N ASP A 380 -1.62 2.34 -9.19
CA ASP A 380 -0.38 2.00 -8.48
C ASP A 380 -0.15 2.89 -7.24
N VAL A 381 -0.56 4.17 -7.28
CA VAL A 381 -0.54 5.04 -6.09
C VAL A 381 -1.56 4.58 -5.06
N PHE A 382 -2.78 4.21 -5.48
CA PHE A 382 -3.82 3.68 -4.60
C PHE A 382 -3.36 2.38 -3.96
N ASP A 383 -2.93 1.42 -4.77
CA ASP A 383 -2.38 0.15 -4.34
C ASP A 383 -1.17 0.43 -3.46
N ARG A 384 -0.13 1.17 -3.86
CA ARG A 384 0.98 1.48 -2.94
C ARG A 384 0.57 2.23 -1.67
N LYS A 385 -0.42 3.14 -1.64
CA LYS A 385 -0.86 3.85 -0.42
C LYS A 385 -1.74 2.97 0.48
N THR A 386 -2.50 2.04 -0.12
CA THR A 386 -3.33 1.06 0.60
C THR A 386 -2.56 -0.25 0.89
N SER A 387 -1.47 -0.49 0.17
CA SER A 387 -0.55 -1.63 0.24
C SER A 387 0.76 -1.31 0.95
N SER A 388 1.15 -0.03 1.11
CA SER A 388 2.05 0.39 2.21
C SER A 388 1.37 0.25 3.58
N ALA A 389 0.05 0.03 3.57
CA ALA A 389 -0.72 -0.53 4.68
C ALA A 389 -1.01 -2.04 4.52
N GLN A 390 -0.48 -2.72 3.49
CA GLN A 390 -0.49 -4.18 3.34
C GLN A 390 0.93 -4.73 3.22
N ILE A 391 1.61 -4.75 4.36
CA ILE A 391 2.44 -5.91 4.71
C ILE A 391 1.82 -6.53 5.96
N SER A 392 1.64 -7.84 5.86
CA SER A 392 1.00 -8.80 6.77
C SER A 392 -0.53 -8.81 6.74
N GLU A 393 -1.09 -10.01 6.46
CA GLU A 393 -2.36 -10.44 7.08
C GLU A 393 -2.33 -9.94 8.53
N GLU A 394 -3.22 -9.01 8.88
CA GLU A 394 -2.99 -8.02 9.95
C GLU A 394 -2.34 -8.63 11.18
N THR A 395 -1.12 -8.16 11.49
CA THR A 395 -0.52 -8.42 12.80
C THR A 395 -1.55 -7.99 13.85
N LEU A 396 -2.05 -8.96 14.61
CA LEU A 396 -3.16 -8.73 15.52
C LEU A 396 -2.67 -8.13 16.83
N LEU A 397 -1.54 -8.63 17.32
CA LEU A 397 -0.97 -8.30 18.62
C LEU A 397 0.53 -8.03 18.50
N THR A 398 0.99 -6.92 19.04
CA THR A 398 2.41 -6.68 19.36
C THR A 398 2.63 -6.95 20.85
N VAL A 399 3.54 -7.86 21.17
CA VAL A 399 4.09 -8.00 22.52
C VAL A 399 5.38 -7.19 22.59
N ALA A 400 5.35 -6.09 23.33
CA ALA A 400 6.41 -5.10 23.38
C ALA A 400 7.28 -5.26 24.65
N ILE A 401 8.61 -5.26 24.49
CA ILE A 401 9.56 -5.48 25.58
C ILE A 401 10.58 -4.33 25.64
N ALA A 402 10.56 -3.59 26.75
CA ALA A 402 11.55 -2.56 27.05
C ALA A 402 12.72 -3.18 27.82
N SER A 403 13.93 -3.15 27.26
CA SER A 403 15.09 -3.86 27.88
C SER A 403 16.32 -2.98 28.12
N LEU A 404 17.31 -3.53 28.82
CA LEU A 404 18.60 -2.90 29.16
C LEU A 404 19.79 -3.81 28.81
N PRO A 405 20.98 -3.25 28.48
CA PRO A 405 22.19 -4.02 28.21
C PRO A 405 22.59 -5.00 29.32
N SER A 406 22.36 -4.65 30.59
CA SER A 406 22.65 -5.54 31.73
C SER A 406 21.79 -6.80 31.76
N ARG A 407 20.67 -6.82 31.04
CA ARG A 407 19.75 -7.96 30.94
C ARG A 407 20.02 -8.87 29.74
N ALA A 408 20.83 -8.42 28.78
CA ALA A 408 21.09 -9.16 27.53
C ALA A 408 21.67 -10.57 27.75
N GLY A 409 22.49 -10.76 28.79
CA GLY A 409 23.07 -12.06 29.16
C GLY A 409 22.33 -12.80 30.28
N SER A 410 21.18 -12.31 30.76
CA SER A 410 20.48 -12.87 31.93
C SER A 410 19.00 -13.18 31.66
N SER A 411 18.07 -12.30 32.08
CA SER A 411 16.62 -12.57 32.01
C SER A 411 16.03 -12.41 30.60
N PHE A 412 16.56 -11.46 29.81
CA PHE A 412 16.03 -11.10 28.50
C PHE A 412 15.94 -12.27 27.50
N PRO A 413 16.99 -13.11 27.30
CA PRO A 413 16.93 -14.19 26.32
C PRO A 413 15.83 -15.22 26.61
N ALA A 414 15.63 -15.57 27.88
CA ALA A 414 14.64 -16.58 28.27
C ALA A 414 13.21 -16.11 27.97
N LEU A 415 12.91 -14.83 28.20
CA LEU A 415 11.62 -14.24 27.87
C LEU A 415 11.37 -14.20 26.36
N ILE A 416 12.36 -13.73 25.58
CA ILE A 416 12.22 -13.62 24.12
C ILE A 416 12.02 -15.00 23.48
N GLU A 417 12.72 -16.03 23.93
CA GLU A 417 12.54 -17.40 23.44
C GLU A 417 11.14 -17.93 23.73
N GLU A 418 10.62 -17.72 24.94
CA GLU A 418 9.28 -18.17 25.31
C GLU A 418 8.19 -17.45 24.51
N LEU A 419 8.31 -16.12 24.35
CA LEU A 419 7.37 -15.33 23.55
C LEU A 419 7.44 -15.70 22.05
N ALA A 420 8.64 -15.87 21.50
CA ALA A 420 8.83 -16.30 20.10
C ALA A 420 8.28 -17.70 19.87
N ARG A 421 8.43 -18.63 20.83
CA ARG A 421 7.82 -19.96 20.79
C ARG A 421 6.30 -19.86 20.76
N GLN A 422 5.69 -19.02 21.60
CA GLN A 422 4.24 -18.83 21.64
C GLN A 422 3.68 -18.12 20.40
N ALA A 423 4.45 -17.20 19.80
CA ALA A 423 4.06 -16.43 18.62
C ALA A 423 4.25 -17.19 17.29
N LYS A 424 4.99 -18.31 17.26
CA LYS A 424 5.29 -19.06 16.04
C LYS A 424 4.01 -19.48 15.30
N GLY A 425 3.84 -18.97 14.08
CA GLY A 425 2.67 -19.26 13.23
C GLY A 425 1.39 -18.53 13.64
N LYS A 426 1.46 -17.53 14.53
CA LYS A 426 0.33 -16.67 14.94
C LYS A 426 0.54 -15.24 14.40
N PRO A 427 -0.52 -14.43 14.21
CA PRO A 427 -0.41 -13.05 13.75
C PRO A 427 0.08 -12.12 14.87
N VAL A 428 1.28 -12.39 15.40
CA VAL A 428 1.82 -11.79 16.61
C VAL A 428 3.24 -11.30 16.37
N GLU A 429 3.46 -10.02 16.59
CA GLU A 429 4.77 -9.40 16.58
C GLU A 429 5.38 -9.45 17.98
N ILE A 430 6.62 -9.93 18.06
CA ILE A 430 7.45 -9.74 19.25
C ILE A 430 8.37 -8.57 18.93
N LEU A 431 8.29 -7.48 19.70
CA LEU A 431 9.04 -6.26 19.44
C LEU A 431 9.80 -5.84 20.70
N SER A 432 11.12 -5.72 20.62
CA SER A 432 11.92 -5.24 21.74
C SER A 432 12.83 -4.08 21.38
N LEU A 433 12.91 -3.12 22.31
CA LEU A 433 13.81 -1.98 22.25
C LEU A 433 14.68 -1.94 23.51
N MET A 434 15.98 -2.12 23.32
CA MET A 434 16.98 -2.02 24.37
C MET A 434 17.74 -0.69 24.26
N ASP A 435 17.96 -0.02 25.39
CA ASP A 435 18.79 1.19 25.46
C ASP A 435 19.73 1.21 26.67
N ASN A 436 20.77 2.04 26.63
CA ASN A 436 21.73 2.21 27.72
C ASN A 436 21.30 3.28 28.74
N LYS A 437 20.01 3.36 29.08
CA LYS A 437 19.40 4.33 30.03
C LYS A 437 19.53 5.81 29.64
N GLN A 438 19.71 6.10 28.35
CA GLN A 438 19.68 7.49 27.83
C GLN A 438 18.25 8.01 27.69
N SER A 439 17.26 7.12 27.61
CA SER A 439 15.84 7.44 27.68
C SER A 439 15.19 6.88 28.96
N THR A 440 14.11 7.51 29.42
CA THR A 440 13.30 6.96 30.52
C THR A 440 12.46 5.78 30.03
N LEU A 441 11.95 4.98 30.97
CA LEU A 441 11.06 3.87 30.66
C LEU A 441 9.80 4.34 29.91
N GLY A 442 9.23 5.49 30.30
CA GLY A 442 8.10 6.10 29.60
C GLY A 442 8.40 6.42 28.14
N VAL A 443 9.53 7.09 27.86
CA VAL A 443 9.97 7.39 26.49
C VAL A 443 10.20 6.11 25.67
N LYS A 444 10.83 5.09 26.26
CA LYS A 444 11.06 3.80 25.60
C LYS A 444 9.76 3.09 25.25
N ARG A 445 8.77 3.07 26.16
CA ARG A 445 7.44 2.50 25.92
C ARG A 445 6.66 3.28 24.86
N ASN A 446 6.78 4.60 24.81
CA ASN A 446 6.20 5.41 23.73
C ASN A 446 6.83 5.07 22.36
N ARG A 447 8.15 4.90 22.30
CA ARG A 447 8.85 4.45 21.08
C ARG A 447 8.35 3.08 20.63
N LEU A 448 8.25 2.11 21.53
CA LEU A 448 7.67 0.79 21.24
C LEU A 448 6.23 0.87 20.75
N ALA A 449 5.37 1.69 21.37
CA ALA A 449 3.99 1.88 20.91
C ALA A 449 3.92 2.52 19.51
N SER A 450 4.84 3.44 19.19
CA SER A 450 4.92 4.01 17.85
C SER A 450 5.34 2.98 16.80
N LEU A 451 6.27 2.09 17.15
CA LEU A 451 6.82 1.06 16.25
C LEU A 451 5.93 -0.18 16.09
N ALA A 452 5.01 -0.42 17.03
CA ALA A 452 4.14 -1.61 17.03
C ALA A 452 3.29 -1.72 15.75
N LYS A 453 3.31 -2.90 15.12
CA LYS A 453 2.49 -3.21 13.94
C LYS A 453 1.14 -3.84 14.29
N GLY A 454 1.01 -4.38 15.50
CA GLY A 454 -0.20 -5.00 16.01
C GLY A 454 -1.36 -4.02 16.14
N ARG A 455 -2.58 -4.48 15.81
CA ARG A 455 -3.82 -3.75 16.15
C ARG A 455 -3.96 -3.56 17.67
N TYR A 456 -3.45 -4.52 18.43
CA TYR A 456 -3.34 -4.49 19.88
C TYR A 456 -1.89 -4.53 20.33
N ILE A 457 -1.61 -4.01 21.50
CA ILE A 457 -0.30 -4.01 22.14
C ILE A 457 -0.40 -4.40 23.61
N SER A 458 0.56 -5.19 24.08
CA SER A 458 0.77 -5.48 25.49
C SER A 458 2.26 -5.38 25.81
N PHE A 459 2.61 -4.85 26.98
CA PHE A 459 3.99 -4.76 27.44
C PHE A 459 4.34 -5.91 28.38
N VAL A 460 5.53 -6.49 28.20
CA VAL A 460 6.11 -7.45 29.14
C VAL A 460 7.48 -6.96 29.56
N ASP A 461 7.69 -6.84 30.86
CA ASP A 461 8.99 -6.42 31.42
C ASP A 461 9.99 -7.58 31.34
N ASP A 462 11.26 -7.26 31.07
CA ASP A 462 12.27 -8.25 30.68
C ASP A 462 12.81 -9.12 31.83
N ASP A 463 12.36 -8.87 33.06
CA ASP A 463 12.64 -9.64 34.28
C ASP A 463 11.38 -10.34 34.85
N ASP A 464 10.25 -10.24 34.17
CA ASP A 464 9.00 -10.93 34.50
C ASP A 464 8.81 -12.23 33.70
N GLN A 465 7.73 -12.95 34.00
CA GLN A 465 7.33 -14.17 33.27
C GLN A 465 5.87 -14.10 32.82
N VAL A 466 5.57 -14.81 31.76
CA VAL A 466 4.19 -14.96 31.23
C VAL A 466 3.76 -16.42 31.29
N ALA A 467 2.44 -16.65 31.32
CA ALA A 467 1.90 -18.00 31.24
C ALA A 467 2.26 -18.68 29.89
N PRO A 468 2.37 -20.02 29.83
CA PRO A 468 2.71 -20.74 28.59
C PRO A 468 1.70 -20.55 27.43
N ASN A 469 0.49 -20.11 27.76
CA ASN A 469 -0.62 -19.82 26.85
C ASN A 469 -0.96 -18.31 26.83
N TYR A 470 -0.02 -17.43 27.20
CA TYR A 470 -0.20 -15.98 27.25
C TYR A 470 -0.65 -15.41 25.91
N VAL A 471 0.15 -15.62 24.86
CA VAL A 471 -0.13 -15.12 23.50
C VAL A 471 -1.42 -15.73 22.96
N GLU A 472 -1.63 -17.03 23.18
CA GLU A 472 -2.85 -17.72 22.77
C GLU A 472 -4.10 -17.12 23.40
N SER A 473 -4.08 -16.92 24.71
CA SER A 473 -5.23 -16.38 25.45
C SER A 473 -5.58 -14.96 25.01
N LEU A 474 -4.58 -14.13 24.69
CA LEU A 474 -4.80 -12.77 24.19
C LEU A 474 -5.33 -12.76 22.75
N VAL A 475 -4.75 -13.57 21.86
CA VAL A 475 -5.22 -13.69 20.47
C VAL A 475 -6.66 -14.19 20.42
N GLU A 476 -6.98 -15.25 21.16
CA GLU A 476 -8.35 -15.78 21.27
C GLU A 476 -9.33 -14.74 21.81
N ALA A 477 -8.95 -14.01 22.87
CA ALA A 477 -9.76 -12.96 23.45
C ALA A 477 -10.07 -11.85 22.43
N ILE A 478 -9.05 -11.35 21.73
CA ILE A 478 -9.20 -10.31 20.71
C ILE A 478 -10.05 -10.80 19.54
N GLN A 479 -9.85 -12.04 19.08
CA GLN A 479 -10.61 -12.61 17.96
C GLN A 479 -12.08 -12.85 18.32
N SER A 480 -12.35 -13.22 19.58
CA SER A 480 -13.72 -13.40 20.07
C SER A 480 -14.51 -12.09 20.15
N GLU A 481 -13.82 -10.97 20.39
CA GLU A 481 -14.42 -9.64 20.53
C GLU A 481 -13.62 -8.58 19.75
N PRO A 482 -13.72 -8.50 18.41
CA PRO A 482 -12.88 -7.63 17.58
C PRO A 482 -12.96 -6.12 17.92
N GLY A 483 -14.03 -5.72 18.61
CA GLY A 483 -14.28 -4.35 19.05
C GLY A 483 -13.82 -4.03 20.48
N VAL A 484 -13.06 -4.91 21.15
CA VAL A 484 -12.56 -4.67 22.51
C VAL A 484 -11.52 -3.55 22.52
N ASP A 485 -11.50 -2.71 23.56
CA ASP A 485 -10.50 -1.63 23.72
C ASP A 485 -9.35 -2.09 24.62
N CYS A 486 -9.67 -2.88 25.64
CA CYS A 486 -8.73 -3.41 26.62
C CYS A 486 -9.08 -4.86 27.00
N VAL A 487 -8.10 -5.76 26.96
CA VAL A 487 -8.20 -7.10 27.51
C VAL A 487 -7.40 -7.16 28.82
N THR A 488 -8.09 -7.45 29.91
CA THR A 488 -7.52 -7.52 31.26
C THR A 488 -7.45 -8.97 31.73
N PHE A 489 -6.51 -9.26 32.62
CA PHE A 489 -6.29 -10.59 33.18
C PHE A 489 -5.63 -10.47 34.55
N ASP A 490 -5.61 -11.55 35.32
CA ASP A 490 -4.96 -11.55 36.64
C ASP A 490 -3.42 -11.64 36.48
N ALA A 491 -2.69 -10.96 37.36
CA ALA A 491 -1.23 -11.07 37.48
C ALA A 491 -0.83 -11.62 38.85
N TRP A 492 0.13 -12.54 38.91
CA TRP A 492 0.68 -13.05 40.16
C TRP A 492 1.89 -12.21 40.59
N VAL A 493 1.77 -11.52 41.71
CA VAL A 493 2.77 -10.58 42.22
C VAL A 493 3.58 -11.25 43.33
N THR A 494 4.89 -11.39 43.13
CA THR A 494 5.82 -11.84 44.17
C THR A 494 6.80 -10.73 44.49
N VAL A 495 6.84 -10.32 45.76
CA VAL A 495 7.77 -9.28 46.27
C VAL A 495 8.75 -9.93 47.22
N ASN A 496 10.06 -9.80 46.97
CA ASN A 496 11.14 -10.29 47.83
C ASN A 496 11.02 -11.78 48.20
N GLY A 497 10.52 -12.63 47.28
CA GLY A 497 10.35 -14.07 47.50
C GLY A 497 9.25 -14.47 48.50
N SER A 498 8.29 -13.57 48.79
CA SER A 498 7.09 -13.87 49.59
C SER A 498 6.17 -14.93 48.95
N SER A 499 5.13 -15.37 49.66
CA SER A 499 4.16 -16.37 49.18
C SER A 499 3.38 -15.96 47.92
N GLY A 500 3.54 -14.71 47.46
CA GLY A 500 2.86 -14.16 46.30
C GLY A 500 1.40 -13.81 46.56
N LYS A 501 0.85 -12.92 45.73
CA LYS A 501 -0.51 -12.43 45.83
C LYS A 501 -1.04 -12.02 44.46
N VAL A 502 -2.32 -12.26 44.18
CA VAL A 502 -2.92 -11.89 42.90
C VAL A 502 -3.17 -10.38 42.81
N CYS A 503 -2.90 -9.80 41.64
CA CYS A 503 -3.30 -8.48 41.23
C CYS A 503 -4.37 -8.61 40.14
N LYS A 504 -5.55 -8.06 40.41
CA LYS A 504 -6.71 -8.05 39.53
C LYS A 504 -6.82 -6.69 38.86
N TYR A 505 -7.03 -6.70 37.55
CA TYR A 505 -7.18 -5.50 36.75
C TYR A 505 -8.63 -5.29 36.32
N GLY A 506 -9.06 -4.04 36.30
CA GLY A 506 -10.08 -3.58 35.38
C GLY A 506 -10.58 -2.18 35.60
N VAL A 507 -11.34 -1.71 34.62
CA VAL A 507 -11.58 -0.27 34.39
C VAL A 507 -12.36 0.35 35.55
N ASP A 508 -13.17 -0.46 36.23
CA ASP A 508 -14.00 -0.10 37.37
C ASP A 508 -13.26 -0.08 38.71
N TYR A 509 -12.01 -0.56 38.76
CA TYR A 509 -11.26 -0.63 40.02
C TYR A 509 -10.60 0.69 40.41
N GLU A 510 -10.61 0.96 41.70
CA GLU A 510 -9.70 1.93 42.31
C GLU A 510 -8.41 1.23 42.75
N ASP A 511 -7.29 1.94 42.71
CA ASP A 511 -5.98 1.38 43.07
C ASP A 511 -5.89 1.12 44.59
N ILE A 512 -6.33 -0.07 45.02
CA ILE A 512 -6.50 -0.45 46.42
C ILE A 512 -5.69 -1.72 46.76
N ASN A 513 -5.11 -1.74 47.95
CA ASN A 513 -4.42 -2.91 48.51
C ASN A 513 -5.31 -3.57 49.58
N CYS A 514 -5.81 -4.77 49.30
CA CYS A 514 -6.51 -5.60 50.29
C CYS A 514 -5.52 -6.58 50.95
N ASP A 515 -5.98 -7.50 51.79
CA ASP A 515 -5.12 -8.56 52.34
C ASP A 515 -4.99 -9.74 51.36
N ASP A 516 -5.99 -9.97 50.51
CA ASP A 516 -6.17 -11.13 49.63
C ASP A 516 -5.80 -10.86 48.14
N ALA A 517 -6.14 -9.69 47.61
CA ALA A 517 -5.76 -9.25 46.25
C ALA A 517 -5.28 -7.79 46.19
N TYR A 518 -4.56 -7.43 45.12
CA TYR A 518 -4.38 -6.04 44.69
C TYR A 518 -5.44 -5.74 43.64
N TYR A 519 -6.12 -4.60 43.76
CA TYR A 519 -7.06 -4.12 42.74
C TYR A 519 -6.45 -2.90 42.08
N ARG A 520 -6.37 -2.91 40.75
CA ARG A 520 -5.71 -1.87 39.97
C ARG A 520 -6.49 -1.55 38.71
N ARG A 521 -6.38 -0.30 38.28
CA ARG A 521 -6.75 0.07 36.90
C ARG A 521 -5.81 -0.62 35.90
N PRO A 522 -6.30 -0.98 34.70
CA PRO A 522 -5.48 -1.55 33.64
C PRO A 522 -4.28 -0.65 33.34
N ASN A 523 -3.08 -1.22 33.44
CA ASN A 523 -1.83 -0.54 33.13
C ASN A 523 -1.11 -1.29 32.00
N HIS A 524 0.12 -0.89 31.68
CA HIS A 524 0.88 -1.39 30.52
C HIS A 524 0.96 -2.92 30.35
N VAL A 525 0.85 -3.72 31.42
CA VAL A 525 0.89 -5.19 31.30
C VAL A 525 -0.37 -5.73 30.63
N CYS A 526 -1.51 -5.08 30.81
CA CYS A 526 -2.76 -5.44 30.13
C CYS A 526 -2.63 -5.18 28.61
N CYS A 527 -3.50 -5.82 27.84
CA CYS A 527 -3.51 -5.66 26.39
C CYS A 527 -4.49 -4.54 26.00
N PHE A 528 -4.04 -3.59 25.19
CA PHE A 528 -4.84 -2.45 24.73
C PHE A 528 -4.85 -2.39 23.22
N ARG A 529 -5.85 -1.73 22.64
CA ARG A 529 -5.73 -1.23 21.28
C ARG A 529 -4.50 -0.33 21.16
N THR A 530 -3.70 -0.56 20.12
CA THR A 530 -2.45 0.18 19.89
C THR A 530 -2.71 1.68 19.72
N GLU A 531 -3.86 2.07 19.18
CA GLU A 531 -4.26 3.48 19.05
C GLU A 531 -4.38 4.20 20.40
N ILE A 532 -4.91 3.54 21.44
CA ILE A 532 -4.98 4.11 22.80
C ILE A 532 -3.57 4.32 23.35
N ALA A 533 -2.67 3.35 23.15
CA ALA A 533 -1.29 3.44 23.57
C ALA A 533 -0.49 4.54 22.84
N ARG A 534 -0.89 4.91 21.62
CA ARG A 534 -0.29 6.00 20.82
C ARG A 534 -0.85 7.38 21.17
N CYS A 535 -2.16 7.48 21.38
CA CYS A 535 -2.84 8.75 21.67
C CYS A 535 -2.53 9.26 23.09
N VAL A 536 -2.21 8.38 24.04
CA VAL A 536 -1.88 8.75 25.41
C VAL A 536 -0.37 8.57 25.65
N PRO A 537 0.44 9.63 25.53
CA PRO A 537 1.87 9.52 25.76
C PRO A 537 2.18 9.29 27.24
N ARG A 538 3.16 8.44 27.52
CA ARG A 538 3.77 8.31 28.86
C ARG A 538 4.66 9.50 29.15
N GLU A 539 4.65 9.95 30.40
CA GLU A 539 5.56 10.99 30.88
C GLU A 539 7.03 10.55 30.81
N ASP A 540 7.93 11.51 30.60
CA ASP A 540 9.38 11.30 30.60
C ASP A 540 9.92 11.20 32.04
N ILE A 541 9.44 10.20 32.78
CA ILE A 541 9.79 9.92 34.18
C ILE A 541 10.15 8.43 34.35
N THR A 542 10.90 8.12 35.41
CA THR A 542 11.35 6.75 35.73
C THR A 542 10.44 6.02 36.70
N TRP A 543 9.67 6.74 37.51
CA TRP A 543 8.81 6.15 38.55
C TRP A 543 7.38 6.64 38.39
N GLY A 544 6.43 5.71 38.30
CA GLY A 544 4.99 5.99 38.29
C GLY A 544 4.44 6.44 36.93
N GLU A 545 5.21 6.27 35.85
CA GLU A 545 4.78 6.56 34.49
C GLU A 545 3.61 5.65 34.07
N ASP A 546 3.59 4.42 34.56
CA ASP A 546 2.54 3.44 34.31
C ASP A 546 1.21 3.81 34.99
N SER A 547 1.27 4.29 36.24
CA SER A 547 0.10 4.77 36.98
C SER A 547 -0.45 6.06 36.39
N SER A 548 0.41 7.01 36.00
CA SER A 548 0.00 8.23 35.32
C SER A 548 -0.67 7.91 33.97
N TRP A 549 -0.03 7.06 33.17
CA TRP A 549 -0.57 6.63 31.88
C TRP A 549 -1.89 5.88 32.00
N SER A 550 -1.99 4.95 32.97
CA SER A 550 -3.23 4.20 33.21
C SER A 550 -4.40 5.15 33.46
N LYS A 551 -4.24 6.11 34.37
CA LYS A 551 -5.29 7.11 34.67
C LYS A 551 -5.68 7.95 33.46
N ALA A 552 -4.71 8.33 32.63
CA ALA A 552 -4.96 9.11 31.41
C ALA A 552 -5.61 8.29 30.29
N ALA A 553 -5.34 6.98 30.22
CA ALA A 553 -5.90 6.08 29.21
C ALA A 553 -7.32 5.62 29.51
N MET A 554 -7.72 5.52 30.78
CA MET A 554 -9.03 4.96 31.16
C MET A 554 -10.24 5.63 30.49
N PRO A 555 -10.31 6.96 30.32
CA PRO A 555 -11.45 7.60 29.64
C PRO A 555 -11.65 7.16 28.18
N LEU A 556 -10.61 6.60 27.54
CA LEU A 556 -10.65 6.11 26.16
C LEU A 556 -11.03 4.62 26.05
N VAL A 557 -11.13 3.91 27.18
CA VAL A 557 -11.50 2.49 27.20
C VAL A 557 -13.01 2.40 27.40
N HIS A 558 -13.75 2.05 26.34
CA HIS A 558 -15.20 1.90 26.36
C HIS A 558 -15.63 0.44 26.49
N ARG A 559 -14.81 -0.51 25.99
CA ARG A 559 -15.08 -1.95 26.02
C ARG A 559 -13.92 -2.71 26.63
N GLU A 560 -14.17 -3.31 27.80
CA GLU A 560 -13.23 -4.21 28.48
C GLU A 560 -13.66 -5.67 28.30
N LEU A 561 -12.69 -6.55 28.03
CA LEU A 561 -12.84 -8.01 28.14
C LEU A 561 -11.92 -8.53 29.24
N ARG A 562 -12.51 -9.05 30.33
CA ARG A 562 -11.75 -9.56 31.49
C ARG A 562 -11.60 -11.08 31.41
N LEU A 563 -10.37 -11.56 31.50
CA LEU A 563 -10.02 -12.98 31.55
C LEU A 563 -9.77 -13.38 33.01
N ASP A 564 -10.60 -14.26 33.56
CA ASP A 564 -10.49 -14.75 34.93
C ASP A 564 -9.40 -15.85 35.09
N ARG A 565 -8.17 -15.52 34.70
CA ARG A 565 -6.99 -16.40 34.79
C ARG A 565 -5.71 -15.60 34.91
N THR A 566 -4.72 -16.17 35.60
CA THR A 566 -3.41 -15.56 35.75
C THR A 566 -2.56 -15.76 34.50
N LEU A 567 -2.27 -14.67 33.79
CA LEU A 567 -1.47 -14.70 32.55
C LEU A 567 -0.07 -14.09 32.72
N TYR A 568 0.15 -13.29 33.77
CA TYR A 568 1.39 -12.55 33.98
C TYR A 568 1.94 -12.80 35.38
N TYR A 569 3.26 -12.92 35.53
CA TYR A 569 3.93 -13.23 36.79
C TYR A 569 4.98 -12.15 37.07
N TYR A 570 4.56 -11.16 37.85
CA TYR A 570 5.37 -10.03 38.25
C TYR A 570 6.30 -10.40 39.41
N ARG A 571 7.61 -10.14 39.26
CA ARG A 571 8.63 -10.47 40.26
C ARG A 571 9.45 -9.24 40.62
N TYR A 572 9.22 -8.71 41.82
CA TYR A 572 10.04 -7.63 42.35
C TYR A 572 11.10 -8.15 43.32
N ASP A 573 12.36 -7.88 43.00
CA ASP A 573 13.52 -8.02 43.88
C ASP A 573 14.38 -6.74 43.83
N PRO A 574 14.58 -6.02 44.93
CA PRO A 574 15.35 -4.78 44.97
C PRO A 574 16.83 -4.99 44.59
N SER A 575 17.37 -6.20 44.74
CA SER A 575 18.73 -6.53 44.31
C SER A 575 18.86 -6.68 42.79
N MET A 576 17.74 -6.92 42.11
CA MET A 576 17.65 -7.06 40.66
C MET A 576 17.16 -5.77 39.98
N SER A 577 16.55 -4.84 40.73
CA SER A 577 15.99 -3.59 40.20
C SER A 577 17.07 -2.65 39.67
N GLU A 578 16.92 -2.26 38.40
CA GLU A 578 17.81 -1.31 37.71
C GLU A 578 17.37 0.17 37.86
N SER A 579 16.23 0.40 38.53
CA SER A 579 15.68 1.73 38.80
C SER A 579 16.44 2.44 39.93
N PRO A 580 16.79 3.73 39.77
CA PRO A 580 17.45 4.50 40.81
C PRO A 580 16.52 4.71 42.02
N PRO A 581 17.03 4.78 43.26
CA PRO A 581 16.19 4.92 44.45
C PRO A 581 15.28 6.17 44.37
N PRO A 582 14.03 6.08 44.83
CA PRO A 582 13.11 7.22 44.83
C PRO A 582 13.67 8.38 45.65
N ARG A 583 13.63 9.60 45.09
CA ARG A 583 14.14 10.79 45.78
C ARG A 583 13.25 11.13 46.98
N PRO A 584 13.82 11.60 48.11
CA PRO A 584 13.02 12.06 49.23
C PRO A 584 12.10 13.22 48.82
N SER A 585 10.86 13.17 49.29
CA SER A 585 9.83 14.18 49.05
C SER A 585 10.32 15.57 49.49
N GLY A 586 10.46 16.52 48.55
CA GLY A 586 10.80 17.92 48.84
C GLY A 586 11.99 18.51 48.06
N ALA A 587 12.69 17.74 47.23
CA ALA A 587 13.74 18.29 46.36
C ALA A 587 13.14 18.95 45.09
N SER A 588 13.44 20.22 44.86
CA SER A 588 13.01 20.98 43.67
C SER A 588 13.46 20.29 42.38
N GLN A 589 12.54 20.20 41.40
CA GLN A 589 12.83 19.83 40.00
C GLN A 589 13.74 20.91 39.37
N GLN A 590 15.03 20.90 39.67
CA GLN A 590 15.99 21.47 38.73
C GLN A 590 16.15 20.45 37.61
N GLU A 591 15.57 20.78 36.46
CA GLU A 591 15.82 20.09 35.18
C GLU A 591 17.33 19.95 35.00
N ARG A 592 17.85 18.73 35.23
CA ARG A 592 19.17 18.41 34.70
C ARG A 592 19.02 18.41 33.19
N ARG A 593 19.47 19.48 32.52
CA ARG A 593 19.66 19.49 31.07
C ARG A 593 20.40 18.21 30.69
N ARG A 594 19.74 17.31 29.95
CA ARG A 594 20.38 16.08 29.46
C ARG A 594 21.58 16.49 28.61
N PRO A 595 22.77 15.88 28.80
CA PRO A 595 23.91 16.16 27.96
C PRO A 595 23.56 15.83 26.50
N ARG A 596 23.98 16.68 25.57
CA ARG A 596 23.75 16.48 24.13
C ARG A 596 24.46 15.19 23.69
N LEU A 597 23.69 14.23 23.17
CA LEU A 597 24.23 12.97 22.63
C LEU A 597 25.02 13.25 21.36
N ARG A 598 26.21 12.65 21.27
CA ARG A 598 27.16 12.83 20.16
C ARG A 598 27.08 11.70 19.14
N LEU A 599 26.78 10.48 19.59
CA LEU A 599 26.73 9.30 18.73
C LEU A 599 25.55 8.41 19.14
N THR A 600 24.89 7.83 18.15
CA THR A 600 23.95 6.72 18.28
C THR A 600 24.59 5.47 17.71
N ILE A 601 24.67 4.40 18.49
CA ILE A 601 25.00 3.07 18.01
C ILE A 601 23.69 2.29 17.86
N ALA A 602 23.40 1.89 16.63
CA ALA A 602 22.19 1.17 16.26
C ALA A 602 22.51 -0.30 15.99
N VAL A 603 21.79 -1.23 16.63
CA VAL A 603 21.98 -2.67 16.49
C VAL A 603 20.65 -3.31 16.12
N LEU A 604 20.66 -4.20 15.14
CA LEU A 604 19.50 -5.00 14.75
C LEU A 604 19.72 -6.43 15.22
N SER A 605 18.66 -7.07 15.69
CA SER A 605 18.72 -8.48 16.06
C SER A 605 17.41 -9.19 15.74
N ILE A 606 17.40 -10.51 15.95
CA ILE A 606 16.25 -11.39 15.80
C ILE A 606 16.14 -12.31 17.01
N ALA A 607 14.93 -12.78 17.30
CA ALA A 607 14.68 -13.68 18.42
C ALA A 607 15.60 -14.93 18.44
N ALA A 608 16.02 -15.44 17.28
CA ALA A 608 16.89 -16.62 17.19
C ALA A 608 18.36 -16.36 17.64
N ARG A 609 18.80 -15.09 17.75
CA ARG A 609 20.20 -14.71 18.05
C ARG A 609 20.43 -14.26 19.49
N VAL A 610 19.38 -14.25 20.32
CA VAL A 610 19.43 -13.71 21.71
C VAL A 610 20.33 -14.48 22.66
N ARG A 611 20.73 -15.71 22.34
CA ARG A 611 21.68 -16.51 23.15
C ARG A 611 23.08 -16.64 22.57
N SER A 612 23.27 -16.29 21.30
CA SER A 612 24.54 -16.51 20.60
C SER A 612 25.30 -15.20 20.42
N PHE A 613 24.80 -14.35 19.52
CA PHE A 613 25.53 -13.19 19.02
C PHE A 613 25.27 -11.94 19.85
N LEU A 614 23.98 -11.63 20.08
CA LEU A 614 23.57 -10.40 20.72
C LEU A 614 24.22 -10.17 22.11
N PRO A 615 24.23 -11.14 23.05
CA PRO A 615 24.82 -10.90 24.37
C PRO A 615 26.30 -10.52 24.30
N THR A 616 27.07 -11.20 23.45
CA THR A 616 28.51 -10.97 23.30
C THR A 616 28.81 -9.55 22.81
N LEU A 617 28.08 -9.09 21.80
CA LEU A 617 28.23 -7.73 21.28
C LEU A 617 27.81 -6.68 22.33
N ILE A 618 26.66 -6.89 22.98
CA ILE A 618 26.11 -5.93 23.93
C ILE A 618 26.98 -5.81 25.18
N GLU A 619 27.55 -6.90 25.69
CA GLU A 619 28.52 -6.85 26.79
C GLU A 619 29.75 -6.00 26.43
N ARG A 620 30.31 -6.18 25.22
CA ARG A 620 31.45 -5.38 24.76
C ARG A 620 31.09 -3.89 24.58
N LEU A 621 29.96 -3.59 23.95
CA LEU A 621 29.52 -2.20 23.75
C LEU A 621 29.17 -1.52 25.08
N ALA A 622 28.47 -2.21 26.00
CA ALA A 622 28.04 -1.63 27.28
C ALA A 622 29.21 -1.09 28.11
N ILE A 623 30.38 -1.74 28.04
CA ILE A 623 31.62 -1.26 28.70
C ILE A 623 32.08 0.06 28.08
N GLN A 624 32.08 0.16 26.75
CA GLN A 624 32.55 1.34 26.01
C GLN A 624 31.58 2.53 26.11
N LEU A 625 30.30 2.28 26.35
CA LEU A 625 29.26 3.32 26.40
C LEU A 625 29.12 4.00 27.76
N ARG A 626 29.63 3.38 28.83
CA ARG A 626 29.42 3.84 30.21
C ARG A 626 29.96 5.25 30.41
N GLU A 627 29.10 6.17 30.85
CA GLU A 627 29.41 7.59 31.12
C GLU A 627 29.86 8.41 29.88
N ARG A 628 29.71 7.86 28.66
CA ARG A 628 29.94 8.60 27.40
C ARG A 628 28.65 9.26 26.91
N PRO A 629 28.72 10.34 26.10
CA PRO A 629 27.55 10.97 25.47
C PRO A 629 27.06 10.17 24.25
N VAL A 630 26.80 8.88 24.44
CA VAL A 630 26.43 7.93 23.39
C VAL A 630 25.16 7.18 23.79
N GLU A 631 24.22 7.08 22.87
CA GLU A 631 23.06 6.21 23.03
C GLU A 631 23.24 4.92 22.25
N LEU A 632 22.78 3.82 22.85
CA LEU A 632 22.64 2.52 22.21
C LEU A 632 21.16 2.27 21.97
N LEU A 633 20.82 1.86 20.75
CA LEU A 633 19.48 1.42 20.38
C LEU A 633 19.58 0.02 19.75
N VAL A 634 19.04 -0.99 20.42
CA VAL A 634 18.91 -2.34 19.85
C VAL A 634 17.45 -2.60 19.54
N LEU A 635 17.14 -2.89 18.28
CA LEU A 635 15.81 -3.27 17.85
C LEU A 635 15.78 -4.76 17.48
N LEU A 636 14.93 -5.52 18.15
CA LEU A 636 14.74 -6.94 17.92
C LEU A 636 13.28 -7.23 17.56
N ASP A 637 13.10 -8.09 16.56
CA ASP A 637 11.79 -8.64 16.21
C ASP A 637 11.82 -10.16 15.94
N ASN A 638 10.65 -10.75 15.71
CA ASN A 638 10.49 -12.12 15.26
C ASN A 638 10.49 -12.26 13.72
N GLN A 639 11.22 -11.38 13.00
CA GLN A 639 11.37 -11.35 11.54
C GLN A 639 10.07 -11.04 10.76
N LEU A 640 9.17 -10.25 11.35
CA LEU A 640 8.01 -9.70 10.65
C LEU A 640 8.33 -8.39 9.94
N THR A 641 9.46 -7.76 10.27
CA THR A 641 9.91 -6.51 9.69
C THR A 641 11.20 -6.72 8.90
N SER A 642 11.27 -6.16 7.70
CA SER A 642 12.47 -6.23 6.88
C SER A 642 13.66 -5.53 7.55
N ILE A 643 14.89 -5.91 7.17
CA ILE A 643 16.10 -5.27 7.72
C ILE A 643 16.09 -3.77 7.42
N GLY A 644 15.74 -3.37 6.20
CA GLY A 644 15.67 -1.95 5.82
C GLY A 644 14.62 -1.16 6.61
N GLU A 645 13.42 -1.70 6.83
CA GLU A 645 12.43 -1.07 7.71
C GLU A 645 12.97 -0.89 9.15
N LYS A 646 13.62 -1.92 9.72
CA LYS A 646 14.23 -1.81 11.06
C LYS A 646 15.32 -0.75 11.12
N ARG A 647 16.16 -0.63 10.07
CA ARG A 647 17.19 0.42 9.97
C ARG A 647 16.56 1.82 9.94
N ASN A 648 15.47 1.99 9.19
CA ASN A 648 14.69 3.23 9.16
C ASN A 648 14.12 3.59 10.54
N SER A 649 13.53 2.62 11.26
CA SER A 649 13.02 2.82 12.62
C SER A 649 14.11 3.28 13.60
N LEU A 650 15.30 2.68 13.52
CA LEU A 650 16.45 3.06 14.37
C LEU A 650 16.97 4.46 14.03
N ILE A 651 17.09 4.82 12.75
CA ILE A 651 17.50 6.17 12.32
C ILE A 651 16.48 7.22 12.76
N ALA A 652 15.19 6.96 12.61
CA ALA A 652 14.14 7.87 13.05
C ALA A 652 14.22 8.12 14.56
N THR A 653 14.56 7.08 15.32
CA THR A 653 14.69 7.12 16.79
C THR A 653 15.98 7.77 17.27
N ALA A 654 17.03 7.79 16.42
CA ALA A 654 18.36 8.29 16.76
C ALA A 654 18.37 9.78 17.15
N GLN A 655 19.03 10.07 18.27
CA GLN A 655 19.20 11.39 18.89
C GLN A 655 20.66 11.87 18.87
N GLY A 656 21.63 10.98 18.61
CA GLY A 656 23.04 11.34 18.46
C GLY A 656 23.26 12.25 17.26
N GLU A 657 24.31 13.07 17.32
CA GLU A 657 24.73 13.91 16.19
C GLU A 657 25.13 13.05 14.96
N TYR A 658 25.70 11.88 15.22
CA TYR A 658 26.01 10.84 14.22
C TYR A 658 25.32 9.53 14.60
N VAL A 659 25.05 8.69 13.61
CA VAL A 659 24.54 7.33 13.76
C VAL A 659 25.48 6.34 13.05
N ALA A 660 25.78 5.23 13.69
CA ALA A 660 26.52 4.11 13.11
C ALA A 660 25.80 2.80 13.45
N PHE A 661 25.76 1.87 12.51
CA PHE A 661 25.22 0.54 12.74
C PHE A 661 26.32 -0.46 13.09
N VAL A 662 25.97 -1.39 13.98
CA VAL A 662 26.78 -2.58 14.29
C VAL A 662 25.86 -3.78 14.22
N ASP A 663 26.16 -4.70 13.31
CA ASP A 663 25.38 -5.93 13.16
C ASP A 663 25.66 -6.88 14.33
N ASP A 664 24.64 -7.62 14.79
CA ASP A 664 24.72 -8.35 16.06
C ASP A 664 25.70 -9.53 16.04
N ASP A 665 26.02 -10.05 14.85
CA ASP A 665 26.99 -11.12 14.58
C ASP A 665 28.41 -10.64 14.25
N ASP A 666 28.68 -9.33 14.31
CA ASP A 666 30.00 -8.75 14.07
C ASP A 666 30.75 -8.38 15.37
N ARG A 667 32.02 -7.96 15.24
CA ARG A 667 32.84 -7.47 16.36
C ARG A 667 33.38 -6.07 16.09
N VAL A 668 33.52 -5.30 17.15
CA VAL A 668 34.20 -3.99 17.13
C VAL A 668 35.44 -4.01 18.03
N THR A 669 36.39 -3.09 17.81
CA THR A 669 37.54 -2.92 18.70
C THR A 669 37.10 -2.45 20.10
N ASP A 670 37.91 -2.70 21.12
CA ASP A 670 37.62 -2.31 22.51
C ASP A 670 37.59 -0.77 22.71
N ASP A 671 38.11 -0.02 21.74
CA ASP A 671 38.16 1.44 21.70
C ASP A 671 37.31 2.05 20.57
N TYR A 672 36.38 1.27 19.99
CA TYR A 672 35.52 1.67 18.88
C TYR A 672 34.76 2.97 19.16
N VAL A 673 34.06 3.03 20.30
CA VAL A 673 33.26 4.20 20.71
C VAL A 673 34.16 5.42 20.95
N ASP A 674 35.24 5.25 21.70
CA ASP A 674 36.14 6.35 22.06
C ASP A 674 36.83 6.92 20.81
N SER A 675 37.12 6.07 19.81
CA SER A 675 37.69 6.49 18.52
C SER A 675 36.73 7.29 17.66
N LEU A 676 35.47 6.86 17.57
CA LEU A 676 34.44 7.62 16.87
C LEU A 676 34.18 8.95 17.58
N LEU A 677 34.06 8.97 18.91
CA LEU A 677 33.89 10.21 19.67
C LEU A 677 35.05 11.18 19.48
N GLN A 678 36.28 10.67 19.48
CA GLN A 678 37.47 11.47 19.20
C GLN A 678 37.41 12.06 17.79
N ALA A 679 37.09 11.26 16.77
CA ALA A 679 36.95 11.77 15.40
C ALA A 679 35.83 12.82 15.26
N ILE A 680 34.68 12.64 15.94
CA ILE A 680 33.61 13.65 15.95
C ILE A 680 34.11 14.95 16.62
N ASN A 681 34.92 14.87 17.68
CA ASN A 681 35.49 16.04 18.36
C ASN A 681 36.52 16.76 17.50
N ASP A 682 37.43 16.02 16.88
CA ASP A 682 38.55 16.56 16.11
C ASP A 682 38.09 17.13 14.76
N HIS A 683 36.96 16.62 14.24
CA HIS A 683 36.41 16.98 12.93
C HIS A 683 34.93 17.38 13.02
N ALA A 684 34.63 18.41 13.80
CA ALA A 684 33.25 18.89 13.97
C ALA A 684 32.60 19.27 12.61
N GLY A 685 31.40 18.73 12.37
CA GLY A 685 30.57 19.07 11.21
C GLY A 685 30.86 18.32 9.91
N VAL A 686 31.72 17.30 9.89
CA VAL A 686 31.87 16.41 8.72
C VAL A 686 30.58 15.62 8.44
N ASP A 687 30.37 15.21 7.19
CA ASP A 687 29.14 14.49 6.82
C ASP A 687 29.21 13.00 7.23
N CYS A 688 30.40 12.42 7.19
CA CYS A 688 30.65 11.05 7.61
C CYS A 688 32.04 10.84 8.23
N ILE A 689 32.18 9.81 9.06
CA ILE A 689 33.45 9.33 9.59
C ILE A 689 33.63 7.89 9.10
N VAL A 690 34.69 7.68 8.33
CA VAL A 690 35.04 6.39 7.73
C VAL A 690 36.23 5.78 8.46
N PHE A 691 36.28 4.47 8.47
CA PHE A 691 37.37 3.67 9.05
C PHE A 691 37.54 2.39 8.23
N ASP A 692 38.59 1.63 8.49
CA ASP A 692 38.76 0.34 7.83
C ASP A 692 37.97 -0.75 8.59
N ALA A 693 37.39 -1.68 7.83
CA ALA A 693 36.81 -2.91 8.37
C ALA A 693 37.65 -4.12 7.97
N TRP A 694 37.76 -5.11 8.86
CA TRP A 694 38.40 -6.39 8.56
C TRP A 694 37.33 -7.42 8.26
N VAL A 695 37.29 -7.88 7.01
CA VAL A 695 36.27 -8.81 6.51
C VAL A 695 36.83 -10.22 6.56
N THR A 696 36.14 -11.14 7.25
CA THR A 696 36.43 -12.57 7.22
C THR A 696 35.23 -13.36 6.69
N ASN A 697 35.48 -14.42 5.91
CA ASN A 697 34.44 -15.30 5.40
C ASN A 697 34.64 -16.71 5.98
N ASP A 698 33.67 -17.18 6.76
CA ASP A 698 33.67 -18.48 7.45
C ASP A 698 34.94 -18.72 8.29
N GLY A 699 35.45 -17.63 8.90
CA GLY A 699 36.67 -17.66 9.72
C GLY A 699 37.98 -17.82 8.95
N ALA A 700 37.97 -17.82 7.61
CA ALA A 700 39.15 -18.01 6.77
C ALA A 700 39.47 -16.77 5.89
N GLY A 701 40.75 -16.38 5.85
CA GLY A 701 41.29 -15.37 4.92
C GLY A 701 40.67 -13.98 5.10
N GLY A 702 41.29 -13.16 5.94
CA GLY A 702 40.81 -11.80 6.19
C GLY A 702 41.31 -10.79 5.16
N ARG A 703 40.44 -9.85 4.76
CA ARG A 703 40.78 -8.74 3.88
C ARG A 703 40.24 -7.43 4.43
N THR A 704 41.04 -6.37 4.33
CA THR A 704 40.58 -5.03 4.68
C THR A 704 39.55 -4.51 3.67
N CYS A 705 38.46 -3.94 4.17
CA CYS A 705 37.53 -3.09 3.43
C CYS A 705 37.75 -1.63 3.86
N ARG A 706 38.08 -0.78 2.90
CA ARG A 706 38.34 0.65 3.07
C ARG A 706 37.14 1.44 2.61
N TYR A 707 36.57 2.24 3.50
CA TYR A 707 35.44 3.12 3.20
C TYR A 707 35.91 4.52 2.83
N GLY A 708 35.26 5.19 1.87
CA GLY A 708 35.59 6.57 1.47
C GLY A 708 34.65 7.12 0.39
N ILE A 709 34.32 8.42 0.48
CA ILE A 709 33.51 9.14 -0.53
C ILE A 709 34.16 9.11 -1.91
N GLU A 710 35.49 8.95 -1.95
CA GLU A 710 36.31 8.93 -3.14
C GLU A 710 36.31 7.58 -3.89
N TYR A 711 35.64 6.55 -3.37
CA TYR A 711 35.64 5.21 -3.96
C TYR A 711 34.35 4.91 -4.75
N ASP A 712 34.46 4.08 -5.78
CA ASP A 712 33.34 3.66 -6.65
C ASP A 712 33.00 2.17 -6.51
N ASN A 713 33.05 1.64 -5.28
CA ASN A 713 32.73 0.24 -4.96
C ASN A 713 33.54 -0.78 -5.79
N GLU A 714 34.86 -0.82 -5.55
CA GLU A 714 35.80 -1.62 -6.33
C GLU A 714 36.44 -2.76 -5.51
N ASP A 715 36.72 -3.88 -6.18
CA ASP A 715 37.46 -5.00 -5.60
C ASP A 715 38.93 -4.97 -6.05
N ARG A 716 39.76 -4.43 -5.16
CA ARG A 716 41.24 -4.41 -5.19
C ARG A 716 41.85 -5.80 -5.30
N SER A 717 43.17 -5.91 -5.51
CA SER A 717 43.94 -7.10 -5.11
C SER A 717 44.41 -7.02 -3.65
N ASP A 718 44.51 -5.80 -3.09
CA ASP A 718 44.92 -5.52 -1.71
C ASP A 718 43.74 -5.40 -0.73
N ALA A 719 42.67 -4.71 -1.11
CA ALA A 719 41.53 -4.39 -0.25
C ALA A 719 40.22 -4.30 -1.02
N TYR A 720 39.09 -4.35 -0.31
CA TYR A 720 37.81 -3.88 -0.84
C TYR A 720 37.73 -2.36 -0.68
N TYR A 721 37.26 -1.64 -1.69
CA TYR A 721 37.05 -0.20 -1.62
C TYR A 721 35.57 0.06 -1.77
N ARG A 722 34.97 0.74 -0.80
CA ARG A 722 33.51 0.96 -0.76
C ARG A 722 33.18 2.41 -0.43
N ARG A 723 32.07 2.90 -0.96
CA ARG A 723 31.47 4.17 -0.51
C ARG A 723 31.01 4.06 0.94
N PRO A 724 30.95 5.17 1.70
CA PRO A 724 30.48 5.13 3.08
C PRO A 724 29.07 4.52 3.13
N ASN A 725 28.88 3.54 4.01
CA ASN A 725 27.62 2.82 4.19
C ASN A 725 27.17 2.90 5.66
N HIS A 726 26.20 2.06 6.03
CA HIS A 726 25.61 2.03 7.38
C HIS A 726 26.60 1.74 8.52
N LEU A 727 27.73 1.07 8.24
CA LEU A 727 28.76 0.78 9.25
C LEU A 727 29.55 2.04 9.63
N CYS A 728 29.68 2.98 8.71
CA CYS A 728 30.35 4.25 8.95
C CYS A 728 29.48 5.15 9.86
N ALA A 729 30.10 6.05 10.63
CA ALA A 729 29.33 7.01 11.39
C ALA A 729 28.87 8.15 10.46
N ILE A 730 27.59 8.19 10.15
CA ILE A 730 26.97 9.18 9.27
C ILE A 730 26.27 10.22 10.12
N ARG A 731 26.39 11.50 9.76
CA ARG A 731 25.68 12.57 10.46
C ARG A 731 24.16 12.32 10.38
N THR A 732 23.49 12.28 11.53
CA THR A 732 22.13 11.75 11.68
C THR A 732 21.10 12.46 10.77
N GLU A 733 21.23 13.77 10.59
CA GLU A 733 20.36 14.54 9.69
C GLU A 733 20.49 14.12 8.21
N ILE A 734 21.70 13.71 7.80
CA ILE A 734 21.94 13.21 6.44
C ILE A 734 21.38 11.79 6.31
N ALA A 735 21.62 10.94 7.31
CA ALA A 735 21.06 9.59 7.35
C ALA A 735 19.52 9.60 7.30
N LYS A 736 18.85 10.56 7.97
CA LYS A 736 17.39 10.75 7.93
C LYS A 736 16.85 11.24 6.58
N SER A 737 17.71 11.78 5.72
CA SER A 737 17.29 12.34 4.42
C SER A 737 17.09 11.30 3.32
N VAL A 738 17.50 10.05 3.57
CA VAL A 738 17.40 8.92 2.62
C VAL A 738 16.91 7.69 3.39
N PRO A 739 15.75 7.11 3.05
CA PRO A 739 15.30 5.87 3.67
C PRO A 739 16.02 4.66 3.06
N PHE A 740 16.21 3.61 3.86
CA PHE A 740 16.48 2.26 3.36
C PHE A 740 15.24 1.73 2.65
N GLU A 741 15.42 0.95 1.58
CA GLU A 741 14.32 0.20 0.95
C GLU A 741 13.76 -0.84 1.93
N ALA A 742 12.46 -1.13 1.86
CA ALA A 742 11.77 -2.09 2.73
C ALA A 742 12.05 -3.55 2.32
N VAL A 743 13.33 -3.90 2.21
CA VAL A 743 13.84 -5.23 1.84
C VAL A 743 14.86 -5.69 2.89
N SER A 744 15.12 -7.01 2.93
CA SER A 744 16.09 -7.60 3.88
C SER A 744 17.43 -7.97 3.24
N TRP A 745 17.64 -7.54 1.98
CA TRP A 745 18.83 -7.85 1.20
C TRP A 745 19.13 -6.67 0.29
N HIS A 746 20.41 -6.33 0.16
CA HIS A 746 20.88 -5.22 -0.68
C HIS A 746 20.38 -3.83 -0.23
N GLU A 747 19.64 -3.74 0.88
CA GLU A 747 19.11 -2.48 1.39
C GLU A 747 20.24 -1.51 1.75
N ASP A 748 21.34 -2.04 2.24
CA ASP A 748 22.55 -1.30 2.60
C ASP A 748 23.29 -0.74 1.39
N PHE A 749 23.39 -1.53 0.32
CA PHE A 749 23.99 -1.12 -0.94
C PHE A 749 23.16 -0.02 -1.61
N CYS A 750 21.84 -0.21 -1.71
CA CYS A 750 20.92 0.80 -2.26
C CYS A 750 20.96 2.09 -1.43
N TRP A 751 20.94 1.98 -0.11
CA TRP A 751 21.01 3.14 0.78
C TRP A 751 22.33 3.90 0.65
N ALA A 752 23.46 3.19 0.61
CA ALA A 752 24.78 3.82 0.41
C ALA A 752 24.87 4.55 -0.94
N ALA A 753 24.32 3.96 -2.01
CA ALA A 753 24.27 4.58 -3.33
C ALA A 753 23.42 5.87 -3.33
N ALA A 754 22.25 5.84 -2.70
CA ALA A 754 21.36 6.99 -2.58
C ALA A 754 21.89 8.08 -1.63
N LEU A 755 22.66 7.69 -0.61
CA LEU A 755 23.30 8.59 0.34
C LEU A 755 24.51 9.31 -0.27
N ALA A 756 25.27 8.63 -1.13
CA ALA A 756 26.56 9.12 -1.65
C ALA A 756 26.53 10.55 -2.23
N PRO A 757 25.54 10.98 -3.04
CA PRO A 757 25.48 12.35 -3.55
C PRO A 757 25.33 13.44 -2.48
N ARG A 758 24.97 13.06 -1.25
CA ARG A 758 24.75 13.96 -0.10
C ARG A 758 25.97 14.08 0.81
N LEU A 759 26.94 13.16 0.70
CA LEU A 759 28.17 13.17 1.48
C LEU A 759 29.24 14.00 0.75
N ARG A 760 29.64 15.14 1.32
CA ARG A 760 30.62 16.06 0.71
C ARG A 760 31.94 16.05 1.47
N THR A 761 31.88 15.85 2.78
CA THR A 761 33.03 15.90 3.68
C THR A 761 33.13 14.61 4.48
N GLN A 762 34.36 14.14 4.70
CA GLN A 762 34.62 12.97 5.54
C GLN A 762 35.79 13.21 6.48
N ALA A 763 35.78 12.56 7.64
CA ALA A 763 36.96 12.30 8.44
C ALA A 763 37.33 10.81 8.36
N ARG A 764 38.62 10.49 8.42
CA ARG A 764 39.12 9.12 8.28
C ARG A 764 39.87 8.71 9.54
N ILE A 765 39.54 7.53 10.06
CA ILE A 765 40.32 6.84 11.10
C ILE A 765 41.14 5.76 10.39
N GLU A 766 42.46 5.97 10.28
CA GLU A 766 43.40 5.16 9.48
C GLU A 766 43.77 3.82 10.13
N ARG A 767 42.78 3.03 10.53
CA ARG A 767 42.94 1.67 11.06
C ARG A 767 41.63 0.90 11.06
N VAL A 768 41.74 -0.40 11.31
CA VAL A 768 40.59 -1.29 11.51
C VAL A 768 39.89 -0.96 12.82
N LEU A 769 38.59 -0.65 12.75
CA LEU A 769 37.71 -0.48 13.90
C LEU A 769 36.61 -1.55 13.99
N TYR A 770 36.30 -2.20 12.87
CA TYR A 770 35.17 -3.09 12.73
C TYR A 770 35.63 -4.41 12.11
N TYR A 771 35.14 -5.53 12.62
CA TYR A 771 35.42 -6.87 12.12
C TYR A 771 34.10 -7.46 11.63
N TYR A 772 33.98 -7.54 10.31
CA TYR A 772 32.83 -8.12 9.63
C TYR A 772 33.07 -9.63 9.48
N ASP A 773 32.32 -10.43 10.24
CA ASP A 773 32.53 -11.87 10.34
C ASP A 773 31.42 -12.62 9.61
N PHE A 774 31.49 -12.58 8.28
CA PHE A 774 30.53 -13.31 7.45
C PHE A 774 30.60 -14.80 7.76
N CYS A 775 29.51 -15.35 8.28
CA CYS A 775 29.33 -16.79 8.42
C CYS A 775 28.08 -17.22 7.67
N SER A 776 28.32 -18.00 6.63
CA SER A 776 27.32 -18.62 5.78
C SER A 776 26.35 -19.59 6.49
N ALA A 777 26.68 -20.10 7.67
CA ALA A 777 25.82 -20.99 8.45
C ALA A 777 24.89 -20.24 9.42
N THR A 778 25.26 -19.02 9.80
CA THR A 778 24.59 -18.26 10.86
C THR A 778 24.07 -16.90 10.40
N SER A 779 24.47 -16.46 9.21
CA SER A 779 23.87 -15.30 8.59
C SER A 779 22.38 -15.55 8.42
N ALA A 780 21.55 -14.64 8.94
CA ALA A 780 20.12 -14.64 8.68
C ALA A 780 19.84 -14.50 7.16
N SER A 781 20.87 -14.09 6.42
CA SER A 781 20.98 -14.05 4.97
C SER A 781 21.51 -15.37 4.35
N ALA A 782 21.48 -16.50 5.05
CA ALA A 782 21.95 -17.77 4.50
C ALA A 782 21.11 -18.95 4.99
N SER A 783 20.20 -19.43 4.13
CA SER A 783 19.66 -20.79 4.21
C SER A 783 20.59 -21.74 3.43
N PRO A 784 20.62 -23.06 3.74
CA PRO A 784 21.54 -24.03 3.12
C PRO A 784 21.48 -24.12 1.58
N GLU A 785 20.40 -23.64 0.97
CA GLU A 785 20.25 -23.52 -0.49
C GLU A 785 21.15 -22.44 -1.12
N LYS A 786 21.76 -21.55 -0.33
CA LYS A 786 22.51 -20.38 -0.81
C LYS A 786 24.03 -20.58 -0.87
N HIS A 787 24.55 -21.67 -0.31
CA HIS A 787 25.99 -21.92 -0.25
C HIS A 787 26.61 -22.41 -1.57
N ALA A 788 25.82 -23.10 -2.40
CA ALA A 788 26.28 -23.62 -3.69
C ALA A 788 26.58 -22.50 -4.70
N ALA A 789 25.98 -21.32 -4.54
CA ALA A 789 26.19 -20.15 -5.40
C ALA A 789 27.52 -19.41 -5.12
N LEU A 790 28.08 -19.56 -3.90
CA LEU A 790 29.28 -18.84 -3.45
C LEU A 790 30.59 -19.58 -3.78
N GLU A 791 30.59 -20.91 -3.79
CA GLU A 791 31.80 -21.69 -4.13
C GLU A 791 32.14 -21.67 -5.63
N GLY A 792 31.14 -21.47 -6.50
CA GLY A 792 31.36 -21.32 -7.95
C GLY A 792 32.20 -20.08 -8.34
N ARG A 793 32.28 -19.07 -7.45
CA ARG A 793 32.99 -17.80 -7.72
C ARG A 793 34.44 -17.76 -7.23
N ARG A 794 34.89 -18.69 -6.37
CA ARG A 794 36.28 -18.71 -5.87
C ARG A 794 37.28 -19.34 -6.84
N SER A 795 36.82 -20.00 -7.91
CA SER A 795 37.67 -20.74 -8.85
C SER A 795 38.18 -19.93 -10.06
N GLN A 796 37.88 -18.62 -10.16
CA GLN A 796 38.16 -17.81 -11.35
C GLN A 796 39.13 -16.63 -11.17
N SER A 797 40.03 -16.66 -10.18
CA SER A 797 41.02 -15.57 -10.00
C SER A 797 42.49 -16.01 -9.96
N VAL A 798 42.84 -17.16 -10.57
CA VAL A 798 44.25 -17.53 -10.83
C VAL A 798 44.39 -18.18 -12.20
N ALA A 799 44.58 -17.35 -13.26
CA ALA A 799 45.39 -17.69 -14.44
C ALA A 799 45.40 -16.53 -15.46
N LEU A 800 46.33 -15.59 -15.29
CA LEU A 800 46.81 -14.74 -16.39
C LEU A 800 48.29 -15.07 -16.59
N GLY A 801 48.60 -15.79 -17.66
CA GLY A 801 49.98 -15.93 -18.15
C GLY A 801 50.34 -17.25 -18.82
N SER A 802 49.88 -17.48 -20.06
CA SER A 802 50.67 -18.15 -21.12
C SER A 802 49.94 -18.16 -22.47
N SER A 803 50.75 -17.97 -23.53
CA SER A 803 50.47 -17.83 -24.97
C SER A 803 49.58 -18.93 -25.64
N PRO A 804 49.15 -18.73 -26.91
CA PRO A 804 47.87 -19.18 -27.44
C PRO A 804 47.86 -20.66 -27.87
N GLY A 805 46.91 -21.42 -27.34
CA GLY A 805 46.50 -22.74 -27.84
C GLY A 805 44.98 -22.75 -27.99
N GLY A 806 44.50 -23.20 -29.15
CA GLY A 806 43.11 -23.03 -29.61
C GLY A 806 42.03 -23.47 -28.61
N ARG A 807 41.01 -22.63 -28.44
CA ARG A 807 39.77 -22.99 -27.73
C ARG A 807 38.94 -23.93 -28.59
N SER A 808 38.28 -24.89 -27.94
CA SER A 808 37.32 -25.77 -28.62
C SER A 808 36.08 -24.97 -29.06
N GLU A 809 35.45 -25.37 -30.16
CA GLU A 809 34.31 -24.66 -30.77
C GLU A 809 33.07 -24.50 -29.88
N ALA A 810 33.05 -25.08 -28.68
CA ALA A 810 31.95 -24.99 -27.70
C ALA A 810 32.00 -23.77 -26.75
N GLU A 811 32.99 -22.87 -26.88
CA GLU A 811 33.23 -21.75 -25.94
C GLU A 811 33.20 -20.34 -26.60
N LEU A 812 32.42 -20.14 -27.67
CA LEU A 812 32.29 -18.81 -28.27
C LEU A 812 31.37 -17.90 -27.42
N PRO A 813 31.73 -16.62 -27.21
CA PRO A 813 30.88 -15.68 -26.48
C PRO A 813 29.59 -15.39 -27.25
N ILE A 814 28.52 -15.08 -26.50
CA ILE A 814 27.19 -14.81 -27.05
C ILE A 814 26.89 -13.30 -26.96
N TYR A 815 26.44 -12.70 -28.06
CA TYR A 815 26.02 -11.30 -28.11
C TYR A 815 24.60 -11.16 -28.67
N GLY A 816 23.82 -10.28 -28.07
CA GLY A 816 22.45 -9.98 -28.50
C GLY A 816 22.38 -8.69 -29.30
N PHE A 817 21.50 -8.65 -30.30
CA PHE A 817 21.20 -7.46 -31.09
C PHE A 817 19.68 -7.28 -31.16
N ILE A 818 19.18 -6.15 -30.68
CA ILE A 818 17.74 -5.87 -30.62
C ILE A 818 17.43 -4.58 -31.38
N HIS A 819 16.58 -4.69 -32.39
CA HIS A 819 16.01 -3.53 -33.07
C HIS A 819 14.68 -3.11 -32.45
N VAL A 820 14.58 -1.87 -32.00
CA VAL A 820 13.38 -1.33 -31.33
C VAL A 820 12.78 -0.23 -32.20
N ALA A 821 11.68 -0.57 -32.88
CA ALA A 821 10.79 0.41 -33.47
C ALA A 821 9.83 0.96 -32.39
N MET A 822 10.06 2.20 -31.97
CA MET A 822 9.32 2.90 -30.91
C MET A 822 7.96 3.41 -31.40
N MET A 823 7.04 2.50 -31.66
CA MET A 823 5.67 2.77 -32.10
C MET A 823 4.66 1.92 -31.33
N ASN A 824 3.41 2.39 -31.22
CA ASN A 824 2.34 1.67 -30.53
C ASN A 824 2.79 1.13 -29.15
N HIS A 825 2.62 -0.16 -28.87
CA HIS A 825 2.91 -0.79 -27.58
C HIS A 825 4.34 -1.34 -27.47
N TRP A 826 5.32 -0.70 -28.11
CA TRP A 826 6.72 -1.17 -28.17
C TRP A 826 7.36 -1.37 -26.79
N ARG A 827 7.06 -0.50 -25.82
CA ARG A 827 7.64 -0.58 -24.47
C ARG A 827 7.29 -1.92 -23.81
N ARG A 828 6.01 -2.30 -23.87
CA ARG A 828 5.52 -3.59 -23.38
C ARG A 828 6.21 -4.77 -24.07
N VAL A 829 6.46 -4.68 -25.37
CA VAL A 829 7.18 -5.72 -26.13
C VAL A 829 8.62 -5.86 -25.65
N VAL A 830 9.33 -4.74 -25.45
CA VAL A 830 10.72 -4.74 -24.94
C VAL A 830 10.78 -5.26 -23.51
N GLU A 831 9.90 -4.81 -22.61
CA GLU A 831 9.79 -5.33 -21.24
C GLU A 831 9.57 -6.85 -21.22
N GLU A 832 8.64 -7.34 -22.05
CA GLU A 832 8.37 -8.76 -22.19
C GLU A 832 9.61 -9.53 -22.70
N GLN A 833 10.35 -8.99 -23.67
CA GLN A 833 11.57 -9.61 -24.21
C GLN A 833 12.72 -9.63 -23.21
N LEU A 834 12.97 -8.52 -22.49
CA LEU A 834 14.01 -8.45 -21.46
C LEU A 834 13.71 -9.41 -20.30
N LEU A 835 12.44 -9.52 -19.89
CA LEU A 835 12.00 -10.49 -18.88
C LEU A 835 12.24 -11.93 -19.37
N LYS A 836 11.89 -12.25 -20.61
CA LYS A 836 12.12 -13.59 -21.20
C LYS A 836 13.60 -13.94 -21.29
N LEU A 837 14.45 -12.98 -21.64
CA LEU A 837 15.90 -13.17 -21.66
C LEU A 837 16.41 -13.53 -20.26
N LYS A 838 15.96 -12.80 -19.22
CA LYS A 838 16.31 -13.08 -17.82
C LYS A 838 15.77 -14.43 -17.34
N ALA A 839 14.50 -14.72 -17.62
CA ALA A 839 13.83 -15.96 -17.19
C ALA A 839 14.37 -17.23 -17.87
N SER A 840 14.82 -17.14 -19.12
CA SER A 840 15.36 -18.30 -19.86
C SER A 840 16.81 -18.63 -19.50
N GLY A 841 17.51 -17.78 -18.73
CA GLY A 841 18.94 -17.90 -18.49
C GLY A 841 19.82 -17.43 -19.66
N LEU A 842 19.24 -17.06 -20.81
CA LEU A 842 19.99 -16.49 -21.94
C LEU A 842 20.67 -15.16 -21.54
N TRP A 843 20.02 -14.36 -20.70
CA TRP A 843 20.59 -13.11 -20.18
C TRP A 843 21.95 -13.28 -19.52
N ASP A 844 22.11 -14.31 -18.70
CA ASP A 844 23.35 -14.56 -17.97
C ASP A 844 24.47 -15.02 -18.91
N ARG A 845 24.12 -15.75 -19.97
CA ARG A 845 25.04 -16.26 -20.99
C ARG A 845 25.42 -15.24 -22.05
N THR A 846 24.64 -14.17 -22.20
CA THR A 846 24.93 -13.07 -23.13
C THR A 846 25.90 -12.08 -22.50
N GLU A 847 26.99 -11.76 -23.20
CA GLU A 847 28.02 -10.82 -22.75
C GLU A 847 27.53 -9.36 -22.79
N ARG A 848 26.88 -8.99 -23.89
CA ARG A 848 26.29 -7.66 -24.11
C ARG A 848 25.13 -7.76 -25.10
N ILE A 849 24.15 -6.88 -24.93
CA ILE A 849 23.02 -6.71 -25.82
C ILE A 849 23.07 -5.30 -26.40
N PHE A 850 23.20 -5.20 -27.72
CA PHE A 850 23.25 -3.95 -28.46
C PHE A 850 21.87 -3.60 -29.00
N VAL A 851 21.43 -2.37 -28.78
CA VAL A 851 20.07 -1.91 -29.09
C VAL A 851 20.11 -0.78 -30.11
N GLY A 852 19.39 -0.93 -31.22
CA GLY A 852 19.13 0.16 -32.16
C GLY A 852 17.71 0.70 -31.98
N LEU A 853 17.57 2.00 -31.75
CA LEU A 853 16.30 2.66 -31.47
C LEU A 853 15.83 3.49 -32.67
N LEU A 854 14.63 3.23 -33.18
CA LEU A 854 14.00 4.08 -34.19
C LEU A 854 12.66 4.65 -33.70
N GLY A 855 12.44 5.94 -33.89
CA GLY A 855 11.18 6.63 -33.58
C GLY A 855 11.35 7.83 -32.64
N PRO A 856 10.31 8.66 -32.44
CA PRO A 856 10.46 9.95 -31.76
C PRO A 856 10.63 9.86 -30.24
N GLN A 857 10.45 8.68 -29.63
CA GLN A 857 10.33 8.48 -28.18
C GLN A 857 11.64 8.07 -27.49
N ARG A 858 12.79 8.64 -27.86
CA ARG A 858 14.10 8.26 -27.31
C ARG A 858 14.18 8.31 -25.79
N ASP A 859 13.57 9.32 -25.20
CA ASP A 859 13.60 9.57 -23.75
C ASP A 859 12.74 8.56 -22.97
N HIS A 860 11.89 7.79 -23.67
CA HIS A 860 11.08 6.73 -23.08
C HIS A 860 11.79 5.36 -23.10
N PHE A 861 12.99 5.27 -23.66
CA PHE A 861 13.86 4.11 -23.51
C PHE A 861 14.81 4.36 -22.32
N ASP A 862 14.32 4.06 -21.13
CA ASP A 862 14.94 4.27 -19.81
C ASP A 862 15.36 2.95 -19.13
N PHE A 863 15.55 1.90 -19.92
CA PHE A 863 16.04 0.60 -19.43
C PHE A 863 17.52 0.71 -19.06
N GLU A 864 17.82 0.87 -17.77
CA GLU A 864 19.18 0.92 -17.22
C GLU A 864 19.65 -0.48 -16.80
N ASP A 865 20.65 -1.01 -17.49
CA ASP A 865 21.30 -2.29 -17.16
C ASP A 865 22.71 -2.31 -17.77
N ASP A 866 23.69 -2.89 -17.08
CA ASP A 866 25.08 -2.91 -17.53
C ASP A 866 25.25 -3.75 -18.80
N LYS A 867 24.40 -4.75 -19.05
CA LYS A 867 24.46 -5.54 -20.29
C LYS A 867 23.79 -4.88 -21.50
N LEU A 868 23.01 -3.80 -21.33
CA LEU A 868 22.30 -3.12 -22.42
C LEU A 868 23.07 -1.90 -22.91
N GLU A 869 23.31 -1.82 -24.22
CA GLU A 869 24.00 -0.69 -24.84
C GLU A 869 23.22 -0.19 -26.06
N VAL A 870 22.78 1.07 -26.02
CA VAL A 870 22.14 1.72 -27.17
C VAL A 870 23.23 2.17 -28.15
N VAL A 871 23.30 1.51 -29.31
CA VAL A 871 24.38 1.73 -30.31
C VAL A 871 23.95 2.62 -31.48
N TYR A 872 22.64 2.79 -31.67
CA TYR A 872 22.10 3.66 -32.70
C TYR A 872 20.77 4.25 -32.27
N TYR A 873 20.53 5.51 -32.64
CA TYR A 873 19.24 6.16 -32.48
C TYR A 873 18.93 7.05 -33.68
N SER A 874 17.73 6.93 -34.23
CA SER A 874 17.16 7.90 -35.18
C SER A 874 15.67 8.09 -34.94
N PRO A 875 15.12 9.31 -35.08
CA PRO A 875 13.68 9.51 -35.04
C PRO A 875 12.95 8.97 -36.28
N ASP A 876 13.68 8.65 -37.36
CA ASP A 876 13.10 8.18 -38.62
C ASP A 876 12.84 6.66 -38.59
N ILE A 877 11.56 6.30 -38.57
CA ILE A 877 11.11 4.91 -38.54
C ILE A 877 11.25 4.21 -39.90
N GLU A 878 11.40 4.97 -40.99
CA GLU A 878 11.54 4.43 -42.34
C GLU A 878 12.94 3.85 -42.59
N GLU A 879 13.92 4.10 -41.69
CA GLU A 879 15.23 3.44 -41.70
C GLU A 879 15.15 1.93 -41.42
N ALA A 880 14.02 1.45 -40.89
CA ALA A 880 13.75 0.04 -40.59
C ALA A 880 14.93 -0.62 -39.84
N GLU A 881 15.17 -1.91 -40.06
CA GLU A 881 16.16 -2.68 -39.30
C GLU A 881 17.62 -2.45 -39.74
N PHE A 882 17.85 -1.64 -40.80
CA PHE A 882 19.17 -1.46 -41.41
C PHE A 882 20.25 -0.99 -40.44
N PRO A 883 20.06 0.06 -39.61
CA PRO A 883 21.13 0.57 -38.75
C PRO A 883 21.60 -0.46 -37.72
N THR A 884 20.67 -1.25 -37.17
CA THR A 884 21.00 -2.30 -36.20
C THR A 884 21.77 -3.45 -36.86
N LEU A 885 21.36 -3.84 -38.07
CA LEU A 885 22.06 -4.89 -38.83
C LEU A 885 23.43 -4.44 -39.36
N MET A 886 23.59 -3.18 -39.76
CA MET A 886 24.89 -2.59 -40.12
C MET A 886 25.87 -2.67 -38.94
N PHE A 887 25.42 -2.29 -37.74
CA PHE A 887 26.24 -2.44 -36.54
C PHE A 887 26.57 -3.90 -36.23
N LEU A 888 25.62 -4.82 -36.40
CA LEU A 888 25.85 -6.25 -36.22
C LEU A 888 26.93 -6.78 -37.18
N GLU A 889 26.87 -6.43 -38.47
CA GLU A 889 27.89 -6.79 -39.47
C GLU A 889 29.27 -6.27 -39.06
N ASP A 890 29.36 -4.98 -38.73
CA ASP A 890 30.61 -4.33 -38.31
C ASP A 890 31.18 -4.98 -37.05
N PHE A 891 30.32 -5.31 -36.08
CA PHE A 891 30.71 -6.01 -34.85
C PHE A 891 31.28 -7.41 -35.14
N CYS A 892 30.63 -8.16 -36.03
CA CYS A 892 31.02 -9.53 -36.40
C CYS A 892 32.24 -9.59 -37.32
N SER A 893 32.59 -8.49 -38.00
CA SER A 893 33.74 -8.41 -38.92
C SER A 893 35.09 -8.69 -38.25
N SER A 894 35.20 -8.41 -36.94
CA SER A 894 36.45 -8.47 -36.18
C SER A 894 36.41 -9.42 -34.97
N ARG A 895 35.30 -10.16 -34.76
CA ARG A 895 35.08 -11.01 -33.58
C ARG A 895 34.52 -12.38 -33.93
N ASP A 896 34.97 -13.40 -33.21
CA ASP A 896 34.38 -14.74 -33.26
C ASP A 896 33.37 -14.90 -32.12
N CYS A 897 32.09 -15.05 -32.46
CA CYS A 897 30.99 -15.14 -31.50
C CYS A 897 29.76 -15.82 -32.12
N PHE A 898 28.81 -16.16 -31.24
CA PHE A 898 27.43 -16.37 -31.62
C PHE A 898 26.64 -15.06 -31.46
N ALA A 899 25.88 -14.70 -32.48
CA ALA A 899 25.02 -13.52 -32.48
C ALA A 899 23.56 -13.94 -32.62
N TYR A 900 22.69 -13.39 -31.78
CA TYR A 900 21.24 -13.51 -31.97
C TYR A 900 20.62 -12.15 -32.23
N TYR A 901 19.59 -12.15 -33.09
CA TYR A 901 18.93 -10.94 -33.54
C TYR A 901 17.43 -11.02 -33.25
N LEU A 902 16.89 -9.98 -32.60
CA LEU A 902 15.49 -9.80 -32.24
C LEU A 902 15.01 -8.41 -32.66
N HIS A 903 13.70 -8.23 -32.77
CA HIS A 903 13.12 -6.89 -32.89
C HIS A 903 11.72 -6.80 -32.29
N THR A 904 11.16 -5.60 -32.23
CA THR A 904 9.81 -5.33 -31.68
C THR A 904 8.68 -5.77 -32.63
N LYS A 905 8.69 -7.01 -33.12
CA LYS A 905 7.63 -7.56 -33.99
C LYS A 905 6.24 -7.36 -33.36
N GLY A 906 5.25 -6.98 -34.17
CA GLY A 906 3.86 -6.77 -33.71
C GLY A 906 3.53 -5.33 -33.34
N VAL A 907 4.52 -4.45 -33.23
CA VAL A 907 4.28 -3.02 -32.96
C VAL A 907 3.77 -2.26 -34.19
N PHE A 908 4.13 -2.63 -35.42
CA PHE A 908 3.64 -1.97 -36.64
C PHE A 908 2.26 -2.47 -37.07
N ARG A 909 2.03 -3.78 -37.02
CA ARG A 909 0.73 -4.42 -37.27
C ARG A 909 0.27 -5.12 -35.99
N VAL A 910 -0.56 -4.42 -35.23
CA VAL A 910 -1.08 -4.90 -33.95
C VAL A 910 -2.24 -5.87 -34.21
N SER A 911 -2.03 -7.15 -33.92
CA SER A 911 -3.09 -8.16 -33.89
C SER A 911 -2.73 -9.33 -32.98
N PRO A 912 -3.71 -10.09 -32.48
CA PRO A 912 -3.44 -11.30 -31.70
C PRO A 912 -2.58 -12.32 -32.47
N HIS A 913 -2.71 -12.40 -33.80
CA HIS A 913 -1.93 -13.32 -34.63
C HIS A 913 -0.45 -12.90 -34.73
N THR A 914 -0.16 -11.59 -34.80
CA THR A 914 1.23 -11.10 -34.82
C THR A 914 1.90 -11.27 -33.46
N ASP A 915 1.13 -11.19 -32.36
CA ASP A 915 1.61 -11.53 -31.02
C ASP A 915 1.91 -13.02 -30.86
N ASP A 916 1.02 -13.91 -31.32
CA ASP A 916 1.25 -15.36 -31.31
C ASP A 916 2.51 -15.73 -32.11
N TRP A 917 2.70 -15.10 -33.26
CA TRP A 917 3.87 -15.31 -34.10
C TRP A 917 5.16 -14.81 -33.44
N ARG A 918 5.13 -13.63 -32.81
CA ARG A 918 6.26 -13.14 -32.00
C ARG A 918 6.62 -14.15 -30.91
N ARG A 919 5.64 -14.67 -30.17
CA ARG A 919 5.86 -15.65 -29.09
C ARG A 919 6.43 -16.97 -29.59
N LEU A 920 6.01 -17.45 -30.78
CA LEU A 920 6.62 -18.60 -31.45
C LEU A 920 8.12 -18.37 -31.69
N MET A 921 8.49 -17.22 -32.27
CA MET A 921 9.89 -16.91 -32.57
C MET A 921 10.72 -16.75 -31.29
N GLU A 922 10.18 -16.06 -30.28
CA GLU A 922 10.83 -15.88 -28.97
C GLU A 922 10.99 -17.21 -28.21
N HIS A 923 10.06 -18.16 -28.36
CA HIS A 923 10.19 -19.48 -27.75
C HIS A 923 11.47 -20.20 -28.21
N PHE A 924 11.74 -20.21 -29.52
CA PHE A 924 12.94 -20.85 -30.04
C PHE A 924 14.19 -19.99 -29.86
N ALA A 925 14.11 -18.67 -30.11
CA ALA A 925 15.26 -17.79 -30.04
C ALA A 925 15.73 -17.46 -28.62
N ILE A 926 14.83 -17.48 -27.62
CA ILE A 926 15.12 -17.10 -26.22
C ILE A 926 15.04 -18.33 -25.30
N TYR A 927 13.88 -18.99 -25.19
CA TYR A 927 13.72 -20.10 -24.25
C TYR A 927 14.52 -21.34 -24.64
N ARG A 928 14.59 -21.67 -25.94
CA ARG A 928 15.37 -22.81 -26.47
C ARG A 928 16.73 -22.38 -27.03
N HIS A 929 17.35 -21.35 -26.45
CA HIS A 929 18.64 -20.83 -26.91
C HIS A 929 19.77 -21.87 -26.90
N ASP A 930 19.71 -22.88 -26.02
CA ASP A 930 20.62 -24.02 -26.04
C ASP A 930 20.58 -24.80 -27.36
N GLU A 931 19.40 -24.96 -27.95
CA GLU A 931 19.27 -25.62 -29.25
C GLU A 931 19.78 -24.76 -30.39
N CYS A 932 19.63 -23.44 -30.29
CA CYS A 932 20.27 -22.53 -31.22
C CYS A 932 21.79 -22.68 -31.17
N VAL A 933 22.40 -22.63 -29.97
CA VAL A 933 23.84 -22.80 -29.80
C VAL A 933 24.31 -24.17 -30.32
N ASN A 934 23.59 -25.25 -29.99
CA ASN A 934 23.90 -26.59 -30.46
C ASN A 934 23.76 -26.73 -31.99
N ALA A 935 22.73 -26.13 -32.58
CA ALA A 935 22.53 -26.14 -34.03
C ALA A 935 23.69 -25.43 -34.76
N LEU A 936 24.20 -24.32 -34.21
CA LEU A 936 25.31 -23.56 -34.75
C LEU A 936 26.68 -24.25 -34.62
N VAL A 937 26.76 -25.40 -33.97
CA VAL A 937 27.95 -26.27 -34.03
C VAL A 937 28.10 -26.86 -35.44
N THR A 938 26.99 -27.27 -36.06
CA THR A 938 27.01 -27.94 -37.37
C THR A 938 26.38 -27.12 -38.51
N HIS A 939 25.72 -26.00 -38.18
CA HIS A 939 25.07 -25.08 -39.12
C HIS A 939 25.63 -23.67 -38.98
N ASP A 940 25.36 -22.83 -39.96
CA ASP A 940 25.89 -21.48 -40.05
C ASP A 940 24.91 -20.44 -39.47
N VAL A 941 23.61 -20.72 -39.57
CA VAL A 941 22.49 -19.93 -39.07
C VAL A 941 21.32 -20.82 -38.66
N CYS A 942 20.54 -20.43 -37.64
CA CYS A 942 19.31 -21.10 -37.25
C CYS A 942 18.18 -20.14 -36.84
N GLY A 943 16.95 -20.64 -36.92
CA GLY A 943 15.72 -19.89 -36.62
C GLY A 943 14.48 -20.73 -36.90
N VAL A 944 13.32 -20.09 -37.07
CA VAL A 944 12.04 -20.78 -37.33
C VAL A 944 11.38 -20.30 -38.61
N ASN A 945 10.58 -21.18 -39.22
CA ASN A 945 9.82 -20.92 -40.45
C ASN A 945 10.68 -20.61 -41.68
N TRP A 946 11.86 -21.19 -41.84
CA TRP A 946 12.71 -20.94 -43.02
C TRP A 946 11.93 -21.09 -44.34
N HIS A 947 12.00 -20.08 -45.20
CA HIS A 947 11.23 -19.98 -46.44
C HIS A 947 12.13 -19.67 -47.63
N GLU A 948 11.93 -20.39 -48.75
CA GLU A 948 12.79 -20.25 -49.95
C GLU A 948 12.06 -19.72 -51.20
N GLN A 949 10.71 -19.74 -51.23
CA GLN A 949 9.95 -19.70 -52.49
C GLN A 949 9.20 -18.38 -52.80
N SER A 950 8.95 -17.50 -51.83
CA SER A 950 8.07 -16.32 -52.02
C SER A 950 8.80 -15.01 -52.31
N ILE A 951 9.88 -14.71 -51.56
CA ILE A 951 10.67 -13.47 -51.68
C ILE A 951 12.19 -13.72 -51.57
N GLY A 952 12.63 -14.99 -51.66
CA GLY A 952 14.02 -15.43 -51.46
C GLY A 952 14.24 -16.14 -50.11
N PRO A 953 15.41 -16.75 -49.86
CA PRO A 953 15.70 -17.47 -48.61
C PRO A 953 15.73 -16.53 -47.39
N HIS A 954 14.88 -16.76 -46.38
CA HIS A 954 14.83 -15.96 -45.15
C HIS A 954 14.10 -16.67 -44.00
N PHE A 955 14.22 -16.12 -42.78
CA PHE A 955 13.37 -16.42 -41.64
C PHE A 955 12.24 -15.38 -41.53
N PRO A 956 10.97 -15.72 -41.86
CA PRO A 956 9.83 -14.83 -41.74
C PRO A 956 9.68 -14.29 -40.32
N GLY A 957 9.61 -12.97 -40.20
CA GLY A 957 9.59 -12.26 -38.94
C GLY A 957 10.96 -11.84 -38.43
N ASN A 958 12.08 -12.21 -39.09
CA ASN A 958 13.45 -11.77 -38.83
C ASN A 958 13.99 -12.02 -37.40
N PHE A 959 13.78 -13.23 -36.85
CA PHE A 959 14.39 -13.69 -35.59
C PHE A 959 15.30 -14.88 -35.89
N TRP A 960 16.57 -14.81 -35.51
CA TRP A 960 17.55 -15.84 -35.83
C TRP A 960 18.81 -15.76 -34.96
N TRP A 961 19.58 -16.85 -34.98
CA TRP A 961 20.93 -16.94 -34.45
C TRP A 961 21.92 -17.27 -35.57
N ALA A 962 23.14 -16.73 -35.52
CA ALA A 962 24.18 -16.98 -36.51
C ALA A 962 25.58 -17.00 -35.90
N ARG A 963 26.51 -17.66 -36.59
CA ARG A 963 27.95 -17.52 -36.32
C ARG A 963 28.44 -16.22 -36.94
N SER A 964 29.32 -15.48 -36.24
CA SER A 964 29.95 -14.31 -36.85
C SER A 964 30.78 -14.65 -38.10
N SER A 965 31.32 -15.88 -38.19
CA SER A 965 31.97 -16.39 -39.42
C SER A 965 31.02 -16.50 -40.60
N TYR A 966 29.74 -16.80 -40.36
CA TYR A 966 28.72 -16.82 -41.39
C TYR A 966 28.32 -15.39 -41.80
N ILE A 967 28.13 -14.50 -40.83
CA ILE A 967 27.84 -13.08 -41.10
C ILE A 967 28.91 -12.46 -42.03
N ARG A 968 30.20 -12.78 -41.80
CA ARG A 968 31.31 -12.33 -42.68
C ARG A 968 31.26 -12.86 -44.11
N SER A 969 30.48 -13.91 -44.39
CA SER A 969 30.32 -14.48 -45.72
C SER A 969 29.17 -13.86 -46.52
N LEU A 970 28.31 -13.07 -45.87
CA LEU A 970 27.18 -12.40 -46.51
C LEU A 970 27.65 -11.19 -47.34
N PRO A 971 26.91 -10.80 -48.39
CA PRO A 971 27.12 -9.51 -49.02
C PRO A 971 26.89 -8.40 -48.00
N SER A 972 27.73 -7.36 -48.04
CA SER A 972 27.67 -6.31 -47.03
C SER A 972 26.34 -5.57 -47.05
N ILE A 973 25.67 -5.48 -45.89
CA ILE A 973 24.36 -4.84 -45.77
C ILE A 973 24.43 -3.33 -46.05
N HIS A 974 25.62 -2.75 -45.90
CA HIS A 974 25.94 -1.37 -46.28
C HIS A 974 25.76 -1.09 -47.78
N THR A 975 25.78 -2.12 -48.63
CA THR A 975 25.74 -1.99 -50.11
C THR A 975 24.33 -2.08 -50.71
N PHE A 976 23.30 -2.29 -49.88
CA PHE A 976 21.90 -2.38 -50.32
C PHE A 976 21.42 -0.98 -50.71
N ASN A 977 21.45 -0.72 -52.02
CA ASN A 977 21.46 0.62 -52.58
C ASN A 977 20.06 1.28 -52.63
N ALA A 978 20.00 2.59 -52.37
CA ALA A 978 18.80 3.44 -52.47
C ALA A 978 18.45 3.85 -53.93
N ASP A 979 19.15 3.30 -54.92
CA ASP A 979 19.21 3.81 -56.30
C ASP A 979 18.18 3.22 -57.31
N SER A 980 17.13 2.50 -56.87
CA SER A 980 16.10 1.98 -57.78
C SER A 980 14.84 2.86 -57.83
N ILE A 981 14.84 3.90 -58.67
CA ILE A 981 13.68 4.67 -59.26
C ILE A 981 12.59 5.19 -58.27
N SER A 982 12.64 4.87 -56.98
CA SER A 982 11.62 5.13 -55.96
C SER A 982 12.18 5.59 -54.62
N ASN A 983 13.50 5.74 -54.48
CA ASN A 983 14.18 6.37 -53.33
C ASN A 983 13.76 5.84 -51.93
N ARG A 984 13.50 4.53 -51.80
CA ARG A 984 13.33 3.87 -50.50
C ARG A 984 14.06 2.54 -50.50
N ARG A 985 14.87 2.28 -49.46
CA ARG A 985 15.42 0.93 -49.21
C ARG A 985 14.22 0.01 -48.98
N ASP A 986 14.16 -1.13 -49.67
CA ASP A 986 13.11 -2.10 -49.40
C ASP A 986 13.38 -2.71 -48.03
N ARG A 987 12.54 -2.40 -47.03
CA ARG A 987 12.67 -2.97 -45.67
C ARG A 987 12.72 -4.50 -45.66
N HIS A 988 12.16 -5.14 -46.69
CA HIS A 988 12.21 -6.61 -46.82
C HIS A 988 13.62 -7.12 -47.12
N ASP A 989 14.57 -6.27 -47.55
CA ASP A 989 15.98 -6.64 -47.66
C ASP A 989 16.61 -6.99 -46.31
N CYS A 990 16.18 -6.37 -45.21
CA CYS A 990 16.66 -6.69 -43.86
C CYS A 990 16.37 -8.14 -43.48
N GLU A 991 15.18 -8.62 -43.84
CA GLU A 991 14.73 -9.98 -43.58
C GLU A 991 15.42 -11.00 -44.51
N ARG A 992 15.70 -10.62 -45.76
CA ARG A 992 16.40 -11.47 -46.75
C ARG A 992 17.90 -11.57 -46.51
N TRP A 993 18.54 -10.56 -45.93
CA TRP A 993 19.99 -10.44 -45.85
C TRP A 993 20.66 -11.69 -45.27
N ILE A 994 20.10 -12.25 -44.21
CA ILE A 994 20.63 -13.44 -43.54
C ILE A 994 20.63 -14.71 -44.42
N GLY A 995 19.89 -14.73 -45.53
CA GLY A 995 19.80 -15.87 -46.47
C GLY A 995 20.47 -15.66 -47.82
N LEU A 996 21.27 -14.60 -48.00
CA LEU A 996 21.87 -14.28 -49.30
C LEU A 996 23.12 -15.07 -49.66
N ASN A 997 23.67 -15.86 -48.73
CA ASN A 997 24.69 -16.84 -49.06
C ASN A 997 24.03 -18.18 -49.41
N PRO A 998 23.98 -18.59 -50.69
CA PRO A 998 23.33 -19.83 -51.11
C PRO A 998 24.05 -21.11 -50.63
N ALA A 999 25.27 -20.98 -50.10
CA ALA A 999 26.02 -22.09 -49.50
C ALA A 999 25.77 -22.26 -47.99
N ALA A 1000 24.89 -21.46 -47.39
CA ALA A 1000 24.58 -21.52 -45.96
C ALA A 1000 23.99 -22.87 -45.56
N ARG A 1001 24.52 -23.47 -44.50
CA ARG A 1001 23.84 -24.57 -43.79
C ARG A 1001 22.87 -23.96 -42.80
N VAL A 1002 21.58 -24.13 -43.06
CA VAL A 1002 20.50 -23.51 -42.28
C VAL A 1002 19.80 -24.56 -41.42
N ALA A 1003 19.68 -24.30 -40.13
CA ALA A 1003 18.85 -25.11 -39.24
C ALA A 1003 17.50 -24.41 -39.00
N CYS A 1004 16.42 -25.01 -39.52
CA CYS A 1004 15.06 -24.61 -39.18
C CYS A 1004 14.58 -25.44 -37.97
N LEU A 1005 14.47 -24.79 -36.81
CA LEU A 1005 14.13 -25.45 -35.54
C LEU A 1005 12.64 -25.80 -35.46
N HIS A 1006 11.78 -25.06 -36.18
CA HIS A 1006 10.34 -25.31 -36.24
C HIS A 1006 9.73 -24.73 -37.51
N GLN A 1007 8.78 -25.44 -38.13
CA GLN A 1007 8.02 -24.98 -39.29
C GLN A 1007 6.52 -24.95 -38.96
N SER A 1008 5.91 -23.77 -38.94
CA SER A 1008 4.49 -23.62 -38.60
C SER A 1008 3.55 -24.04 -39.73
N GLY A 1009 3.96 -23.84 -40.99
CA GLY A 1009 3.17 -24.10 -42.19
C GLY A 1009 1.92 -23.22 -42.35
N VAL A 1010 1.79 -22.13 -41.58
CA VAL A 1010 0.64 -21.22 -41.63
C VAL A 1010 1.05 -19.80 -42.04
N ASN A 1011 0.10 -19.05 -42.62
CA ASN A 1011 0.24 -17.61 -42.73
C ASN A 1011 -0.13 -16.95 -41.40
N HIS A 1012 0.88 -16.54 -40.65
CA HIS A 1012 0.72 -15.92 -39.32
C HIS A 1012 0.03 -14.54 -39.33
N TYR A 1013 -0.18 -13.91 -40.50
CA TYR A 1013 -1.02 -12.71 -40.58
C TYR A 1013 -2.51 -13.05 -40.60
N ASP A 1014 -2.87 -14.25 -41.08
CA ASP A 1014 -4.25 -14.66 -41.35
C ASP A 1014 -4.75 -15.74 -40.40
N SER A 1015 -3.85 -16.38 -39.63
CA SER A 1015 -4.18 -17.54 -38.81
C SER A 1015 -3.43 -17.51 -37.48
N PRO A 1016 -4.10 -17.79 -36.35
CA PRO A 1016 -3.43 -17.94 -35.06
C PRO A 1016 -2.56 -19.19 -35.04
N TYR A 1017 -1.46 -19.12 -34.29
CA TYR A 1017 -0.56 -20.24 -34.08
C TYR A 1017 -0.13 -20.27 -32.61
N PRO A 1018 -1.03 -20.70 -31.71
CA PRO A 1018 -0.81 -20.62 -30.26
C PRO A 1018 0.28 -21.60 -29.80
N SER A 1019 0.81 -21.36 -28.59
CA SER A 1019 1.91 -22.13 -27.98
C SER A 1019 1.69 -23.64 -27.96
N ALA A 1020 0.45 -24.11 -27.82
CA ALA A 1020 0.08 -25.51 -27.89
C ALA A 1020 0.55 -26.25 -29.16
N ARG A 1021 0.83 -25.51 -30.25
CA ARG A 1021 1.24 -26.10 -31.54
C ARG A 1021 2.75 -26.30 -31.70
N TYR A 1022 3.55 -25.69 -30.84
CA TYR A 1022 5.02 -25.71 -30.94
C TYR A 1022 5.74 -25.95 -29.62
N SER A 1023 5.04 -25.76 -28.49
CA SER A 1023 5.47 -26.20 -27.17
C SER A 1023 4.86 -27.57 -26.93
N SER A 1024 5.68 -28.61 -26.92
CA SER A 1024 5.21 -29.95 -26.54
C SER A 1024 5.14 -30.04 -25.02
N VAL A 1025 4.09 -30.65 -24.48
CA VAL A 1025 3.96 -30.85 -23.02
C VAL A 1025 5.05 -31.81 -22.48
N GLY A 1026 5.80 -32.47 -23.37
CA GLY A 1026 7.07 -33.12 -23.02
C GLY A 1026 8.11 -32.16 -22.41
N GLU A 1027 7.98 -30.85 -22.57
CA GLU A 1027 8.84 -29.84 -21.95
C GLU A 1027 8.28 -29.32 -20.61
N VAL A 1028 7.08 -29.77 -20.20
CA VAL A 1028 6.57 -29.66 -18.82
C VAL A 1028 7.12 -30.79 -17.94
N SER A 1029 7.72 -31.83 -18.55
CA SER A 1029 8.33 -32.95 -17.80
C SER A 1029 9.63 -32.60 -17.07
N ASN A 1030 10.20 -31.41 -17.29
CA ASN A 1030 11.29 -30.86 -16.48
C ASN A 1030 10.80 -29.98 -15.31
N VAL A 1031 9.49 -29.83 -15.16
CA VAL A 1031 8.90 -29.23 -13.96
C VAL A 1031 8.89 -30.33 -12.89
N LEU A 1032 9.86 -30.27 -11.98
CA LEU A 1032 9.95 -31.16 -10.81
C LEU A 1032 8.62 -31.29 -10.02
N ALA A 1033 7.70 -30.33 -10.18
CA ALA A 1033 6.35 -30.36 -9.62
C ALA A 1033 5.46 -31.50 -10.16
N LEU A 1034 5.67 -31.95 -11.41
CA LEU A 1034 4.90 -33.04 -12.05
C LEU A 1034 5.46 -34.44 -11.77
N ASP A 1035 6.48 -34.56 -10.93
CA ASP A 1035 6.99 -35.86 -10.49
C ASP A 1035 6.05 -36.58 -9.51
N ALA A 1036 5.04 -35.89 -8.98
CA ALA A 1036 4.04 -36.47 -8.10
C ALA A 1036 3.20 -37.56 -8.81
N PRO A 1037 2.81 -38.64 -8.10
CA PRO A 1037 1.84 -39.60 -8.62
C PRO A 1037 0.49 -38.91 -8.80
N SER A 1038 -0.14 -39.09 -9.96
CA SER A 1038 -1.47 -38.53 -10.24
C SER A 1038 -2.21 -39.37 -11.28
N ALA A 1039 -3.52 -39.55 -11.08
CA ALA A 1039 -4.43 -40.15 -12.05
C ALA A 1039 -4.63 -39.26 -13.30
N TRP A 1040 -4.28 -37.97 -13.19
CA TRP A 1040 -4.32 -37.01 -14.29
C TRP A 1040 -3.17 -37.20 -15.30
N ARG A 1041 -2.21 -38.09 -15.01
CA ARG A 1041 -1.07 -38.37 -15.90
C ARG A 1041 -1.54 -38.85 -17.28
N GLY A 1042 -1.07 -38.14 -18.30
CA GLY A 1042 -1.43 -38.27 -19.70
C GLY A 1042 -2.55 -37.34 -20.16
N LEU A 1043 -3.31 -36.72 -19.25
CA LEU A 1043 -4.26 -35.64 -19.57
C LEU A 1043 -3.57 -34.30 -19.79
N GLU A 1044 -2.36 -34.09 -19.25
CA GLU A 1044 -1.59 -32.85 -19.44
C GLU A 1044 -1.39 -32.47 -20.92
N GLN A 1045 -1.38 -33.48 -21.80
CA GLN A 1045 -1.22 -33.33 -23.25
C GLN A 1045 -2.54 -33.15 -24.01
N ARG A 1046 -3.70 -33.29 -23.35
CA ARG A 1046 -4.99 -33.46 -24.04
C ARG A 1046 -6.11 -32.56 -23.53
N PHE A 1047 -6.07 -32.10 -22.28
CA PHE A 1047 -7.16 -31.29 -21.71
C PHE A 1047 -7.42 -30.00 -22.51
N GLN A 1048 -6.40 -29.45 -23.17
CA GLN A 1048 -6.51 -28.26 -24.02
C GLN A 1048 -7.51 -28.43 -25.17
N ASN A 1049 -7.63 -29.64 -25.72
CA ASN A 1049 -8.62 -29.95 -26.77
C ASN A 1049 -10.07 -29.74 -26.30
N LEU A 1050 -10.31 -29.85 -24.98
CA LEU A 1050 -11.63 -29.63 -24.40
C LEU A 1050 -11.93 -28.15 -24.17
N ILE A 1051 -10.91 -27.30 -24.00
CA ILE A 1051 -11.09 -25.87 -23.66
C ILE A 1051 -10.77 -24.91 -24.81
N GLU A 1052 -10.07 -25.33 -25.87
CA GLU A 1052 -9.69 -24.49 -27.01
C GLU A 1052 -10.87 -23.69 -27.61
N GLY A 1053 -12.05 -24.32 -27.69
CA GLY A 1053 -13.24 -23.73 -28.32
C GLY A 1053 -13.96 -22.64 -27.52
N ILE A 1054 -13.51 -22.30 -26.30
CA ILE A 1054 -14.22 -21.35 -25.42
C ILE A 1054 -13.72 -19.90 -25.49
N GLY A 1055 -12.66 -19.64 -26.26
CA GLY A 1055 -12.05 -18.31 -26.42
C GLY A 1055 -10.93 -18.04 -25.41
N ALA A 1056 -10.65 -16.76 -25.15
CA ALA A 1056 -9.63 -16.38 -24.17
C ALA A 1056 -9.97 -16.90 -22.76
N ILE A 1057 -8.94 -17.36 -22.06
CA ILE A 1057 -9.02 -17.91 -20.71
C ILE A 1057 -8.16 -17.03 -19.82
N GLU A 1058 -8.81 -16.35 -18.88
CA GLU A 1058 -8.19 -15.45 -17.92
C GLU A 1058 -8.25 -16.03 -16.51
N THR A 1059 -9.27 -16.82 -16.17
CA THR A 1059 -9.45 -17.42 -14.84
C THR A 1059 -9.82 -18.90 -14.92
N VAL A 1060 -9.02 -19.73 -14.27
CA VAL A 1060 -9.26 -21.16 -14.05
C VAL A 1060 -9.44 -21.41 -12.56
N VAL A 1061 -10.43 -22.21 -12.17
CA VAL A 1061 -10.61 -22.67 -10.79
C VAL A 1061 -10.60 -24.19 -10.76
N GLU A 1062 -9.83 -24.77 -9.84
CA GLU A 1062 -9.71 -26.21 -9.62
C GLU A 1062 -10.15 -26.56 -8.20
N ILE A 1063 -11.03 -27.55 -8.09
CA ILE A 1063 -11.56 -28.08 -6.83
C ILE A 1063 -11.03 -29.50 -6.65
N GLY A 1064 -10.29 -29.73 -5.56
CA GLY A 1064 -9.55 -30.98 -5.32
C GLY A 1064 -8.18 -30.91 -6.01
N VAL A 1065 -7.16 -30.48 -5.26
CA VAL A 1065 -5.83 -30.16 -5.81
C VAL A 1065 -4.83 -31.27 -5.52
N GLU A 1066 -4.92 -31.89 -4.34
CA GLU A 1066 -4.02 -32.96 -3.91
C GLU A 1066 -2.52 -32.61 -4.01
N TYR A 1067 -1.76 -33.20 -4.95
CA TYR A 1067 -0.36 -32.88 -5.23
C TYR A 1067 -0.17 -31.78 -6.29
N GLY A 1068 -1.26 -31.19 -6.76
CA GLY A 1068 -1.30 -30.05 -7.68
C GLY A 1068 -0.98 -30.38 -9.13
N TYR A 1069 -1.09 -31.64 -9.54
CA TYR A 1069 -0.69 -32.06 -10.88
C TYR A 1069 -1.49 -31.32 -11.97
N SER A 1070 -2.83 -31.36 -11.91
CA SER A 1070 -3.73 -30.59 -12.78
C SER A 1070 -3.50 -29.08 -12.66
N LEU A 1071 -3.35 -28.58 -11.42
CA LEU A 1071 -3.11 -27.16 -11.14
C LEU A 1071 -1.88 -26.63 -11.89
N PHE A 1072 -0.77 -27.35 -11.80
CA PHE A 1072 0.46 -26.98 -12.48
C PHE A 1072 0.34 -27.14 -13.98
N CYS A 1073 -0.36 -28.15 -14.48
CA CYS A 1073 -0.61 -28.27 -15.92
C CYS A 1073 -1.46 -27.12 -16.48
N PHE A 1074 -2.49 -26.66 -15.76
CA PHE A 1074 -3.23 -25.45 -16.14
C PHE A 1074 -2.33 -24.22 -16.11
N ALA A 1075 -1.54 -24.04 -15.05
CA ALA A 1075 -0.66 -22.89 -14.89
C ALA A 1075 0.46 -22.84 -15.95
N THR A 1076 1.00 -23.99 -16.36
CA THR A 1076 1.99 -24.06 -17.43
C THR A 1076 1.36 -23.83 -18.80
N ALA A 1077 0.21 -24.45 -19.08
CA ALA A 1077 -0.43 -24.35 -20.39
C ALA A 1077 -1.06 -22.97 -20.63
N LEU A 1078 -1.49 -22.29 -19.58
CA LEU A 1078 -2.20 -21.02 -19.61
C LEU A 1078 -1.43 -19.96 -18.82
N PRO A 1079 -0.21 -19.56 -19.26
CA PRO A 1079 0.67 -18.67 -18.49
C PRO A 1079 0.11 -17.26 -18.30
N ASN A 1080 -0.95 -16.91 -19.03
CA ASN A 1080 -1.66 -15.63 -18.91
C ASN A 1080 -2.93 -15.73 -18.05
N ALA A 1081 -3.39 -16.94 -17.70
CA ALA A 1081 -4.55 -17.13 -16.83
C ALA A 1081 -4.12 -17.17 -15.37
N THR A 1082 -4.98 -16.66 -14.49
CA THR A 1082 -4.91 -16.92 -13.05
C THR A 1082 -5.55 -18.28 -12.81
N VAL A 1083 -4.81 -19.19 -12.15
CA VAL A 1083 -5.26 -20.56 -11.87
C VAL A 1083 -5.39 -20.72 -10.36
N ILE A 1084 -6.61 -20.92 -9.86
CA ILE A 1084 -6.92 -20.97 -8.44
C ILE A 1084 -7.24 -22.41 -8.05
N GLY A 1085 -6.37 -23.06 -7.29
CA GLY A 1085 -6.62 -24.38 -6.70
C GLY A 1085 -7.23 -24.26 -5.31
N ILE A 1086 -8.25 -25.06 -5.02
CA ILE A 1086 -8.98 -25.08 -3.75
C ILE A 1086 -9.02 -26.51 -3.21
N ASP A 1087 -8.42 -26.70 -2.04
CA ASP A 1087 -8.39 -27.99 -1.34
C ASP A 1087 -8.28 -27.76 0.18
N PRO A 1088 -9.09 -28.42 1.02
CA PRO A 1088 -9.05 -28.21 2.47
C PRO A 1088 -7.80 -28.80 3.15
N TYR A 1089 -7.05 -29.69 2.49
CA TYR A 1089 -5.84 -30.36 3.00
C TYR A 1089 -5.99 -30.89 4.43
N GLN A 1090 -7.01 -31.72 4.69
CA GLN A 1090 -7.28 -32.29 6.01
C GLN A 1090 -6.61 -33.66 6.18
N ASN A 1091 -5.90 -33.87 7.30
CA ASN A 1091 -5.39 -35.19 7.65
C ASN A 1091 -6.56 -36.11 8.02
N VAL A 1092 -6.99 -36.95 7.07
CA VAL A 1092 -8.00 -37.96 7.34
C VAL A 1092 -7.35 -39.04 8.21
N LEU A 1093 -7.47 -38.89 9.54
CA LEU A 1093 -7.56 -40.07 10.40
C LEU A 1093 -8.79 -40.82 9.94
N SER A 1094 -8.59 -42.02 9.42
CA SER A 1094 -9.64 -42.97 9.09
C SER A 1094 -10.65 -43.05 10.24
N GLY A 1095 -11.82 -42.40 10.11
CA GLY A 1095 -12.88 -42.56 11.10
C GLY A 1095 -13.93 -41.47 11.32
N HIS A 1096 -13.87 -40.26 10.74
CA HIS A 1096 -14.86 -39.21 11.03
C HIS A 1096 -15.79 -38.77 9.88
N TYR A 1097 -15.78 -39.49 8.75
CA TYR A 1097 -16.90 -39.54 7.79
C TYR A 1097 -17.54 -40.93 7.76
N ALA A 1098 -17.79 -41.51 8.93
CA ALA A 1098 -18.66 -42.68 9.05
C ALA A 1098 -20.13 -42.25 8.86
N GLY A 1099 -20.49 -41.89 7.63
CA GLY A 1099 -21.84 -41.47 7.25
C GLY A 1099 -22.08 -41.39 5.74
N ASP A 1100 -21.09 -40.98 4.95
CA ASP A 1100 -21.14 -41.00 3.48
C ASP A 1100 -19.82 -41.58 2.95
N ALA A 1101 -19.89 -42.80 2.41
CA ALA A 1101 -18.75 -43.56 1.91
C ALA A 1101 -18.28 -43.03 0.54
N GLY A 1102 -17.74 -41.80 0.49
CA GLY A 1102 -17.12 -41.25 -0.71
C GLY A 1102 -15.62 -41.62 -0.78
N TYR A 1103 -15.22 -42.40 -1.78
CA TYR A 1103 -13.82 -42.47 -2.22
C TYR A 1103 -13.53 -41.15 -2.95
N GLY A 1104 -12.58 -40.36 -2.47
CA GLY A 1104 -12.32 -39.02 -3.00
C GLY A 1104 -10.90 -38.56 -2.71
N VAL A 1105 -10.43 -37.61 -3.51
CA VAL A 1105 -9.11 -37.02 -3.39
C VAL A 1105 -9.22 -35.77 -2.51
N MET A 1106 -8.77 -35.88 -1.27
CA MET A 1106 -8.48 -34.72 -0.43
C MET A 1106 -6.98 -34.70 -0.18
N GLY A 1107 -6.35 -33.54 -0.37
CA GLY A 1107 -4.92 -33.40 -0.13
C GLY A 1107 -4.54 -33.71 1.33
N SER A 1108 -3.35 -34.26 1.52
CA SER A 1108 -2.74 -34.42 2.84
C SER A 1108 -1.86 -33.21 3.16
N SER A 1109 -1.39 -33.08 4.41
CA SER A 1109 -0.37 -32.07 4.72
C SER A 1109 0.92 -32.23 3.89
N ASP A 1110 1.25 -33.46 3.49
CA ASP A 1110 2.42 -33.75 2.65
C ASP A 1110 2.20 -33.32 1.20
N SER A 1111 0.97 -33.50 0.67
CA SER A 1111 0.63 -33.03 -0.67
C SER A 1111 0.50 -31.50 -0.69
N GLU A 1112 0.00 -30.86 0.38
CA GLU A 1112 0.05 -29.40 0.54
C GLU A 1112 1.49 -28.88 0.51
N ALA A 1113 2.38 -29.51 1.28
CA ALA A 1113 3.80 -29.15 1.30
C ALA A 1113 4.45 -29.31 -0.08
N TRP A 1114 4.08 -30.36 -0.82
CA TRP A 1114 4.53 -30.56 -2.21
C TRP A 1114 4.06 -29.41 -3.11
N VAL A 1115 2.77 -29.08 -3.11
CA VAL A 1115 2.23 -27.99 -3.94
C VAL A 1115 2.89 -26.66 -3.57
N ARG A 1116 2.99 -26.34 -2.27
CA ARG A 1116 3.60 -25.08 -1.79
C ARG A 1116 5.08 -24.96 -2.12
N ARG A 1117 5.81 -26.08 -2.19
CA ARG A 1117 7.21 -26.10 -2.63
C ARG A 1117 7.37 -25.61 -4.07
N PHE A 1118 6.43 -25.95 -4.95
CA PHE A 1118 6.51 -25.66 -6.38
C PHE A 1118 5.69 -24.45 -6.84
N LEU A 1119 4.69 -24.02 -6.06
CA LEU A 1119 3.84 -22.87 -6.35
C LEU A 1119 4.58 -21.57 -6.74
N PRO A 1120 5.74 -21.21 -6.12
CA PRO A 1120 6.50 -20.02 -6.53
C PRO A 1120 6.99 -20.02 -7.98
N GLN A 1121 7.07 -21.19 -8.64
CA GLN A 1121 7.43 -21.29 -10.06
C GLN A 1121 6.29 -20.87 -10.98
N PHE A 1122 5.07 -20.72 -10.43
CA PHE A 1122 3.85 -20.41 -11.14
C PHE A 1122 3.19 -19.17 -10.53
N PRO A 1123 3.67 -17.95 -10.85
CA PRO A 1123 3.25 -16.71 -10.17
C PRO A 1123 1.77 -16.35 -10.35
N ARG A 1124 1.07 -17.00 -11.28
CA ARG A 1124 -0.37 -16.87 -11.49
C ARG A 1124 -1.19 -18.06 -10.95
N ALA A 1125 -0.53 -19.04 -10.34
CA ALA A 1125 -1.20 -20.11 -9.62
C ALA A 1125 -1.38 -19.71 -8.15
N ILE A 1126 -2.61 -19.82 -7.66
CA ILE A 1126 -3.00 -19.47 -6.29
C ILE A 1126 -3.55 -20.74 -5.64
N LEU A 1127 -3.06 -21.07 -4.45
CA LEU A 1127 -3.57 -22.20 -3.67
C LEU A 1127 -4.34 -21.69 -2.45
N LEU A 1128 -5.63 -22.02 -2.39
CA LEU A 1128 -6.51 -21.71 -1.26
C LEU A 1128 -6.74 -22.97 -0.43
N ARG A 1129 -6.33 -22.91 0.84
CA ARG A 1129 -6.66 -23.95 1.81
C ARG A 1129 -8.02 -23.67 2.43
N ALA A 1130 -9.07 -24.20 1.81
CA ALA A 1130 -10.44 -23.95 2.24
C ALA A 1130 -11.40 -25.01 1.67
N GLU A 1131 -12.60 -25.09 2.26
CA GLU A 1131 -13.70 -25.86 1.71
C GLU A 1131 -14.25 -25.18 0.45
N SER A 1132 -14.42 -25.94 -0.64
CA SER A 1132 -14.86 -25.43 -1.96
C SER A 1132 -16.11 -24.56 -1.89
N ARG A 1133 -17.11 -24.99 -1.11
CA ARG A 1133 -18.42 -24.34 -0.99
C ARG A 1133 -18.39 -23.06 -0.16
N GLU A 1134 -17.40 -22.89 0.71
CA GLU A 1134 -17.21 -21.65 1.46
C GLU A 1134 -16.65 -20.56 0.55
N ILE A 1135 -15.64 -20.92 -0.25
CA ILE A 1135 -15.06 -20.00 -1.24
C ILE A 1135 -16.09 -19.59 -2.29
N ALA A 1136 -16.92 -20.53 -2.79
CA ALA A 1136 -17.98 -20.21 -3.75
C ALA A 1136 -18.90 -19.06 -3.29
N ARG A 1137 -19.23 -18.98 -1.99
CA ARG A 1137 -20.15 -17.95 -1.45
C ARG A 1137 -19.59 -16.54 -1.47
N VAL A 1138 -18.27 -16.42 -1.40
CA VAL A 1138 -17.54 -15.15 -1.33
C VAL A 1138 -16.76 -14.86 -2.63
N PHE A 1139 -16.81 -15.77 -3.61
CA PHE A 1139 -16.10 -15.62 -4.87
C PHE A 1139 -16.68 -14.48 -5.70
N VAL A 1140 -15.86 -13.45 -5.93
CA VAL A 1140 -16.19 -12.29 -6.77
C VAL A 1140 -15.37 -12.37 -8.05
N GLY A 1141 -16.01 -12.69 -9.16
CA GLY A 1141 -15.33 -12.82 -10.45
C GLY A 1141 -16.09 -13.70 -11.44
N LYS A 1142 -15.54 -13.83 -12.65
CA LYS A 1142 -16.02 -14.75 -13.68
C LYS A 1142 -14.99 -15.84 -13.90
N ILE A 1143 -15.44 -17.08 -14.04
CA ILE A 1143 -14.59 -18.25 -14.29
C ILE A 1143 -14.76 -18.67 -15.75
N ASP A 1144 -13.64 -18.90 -16.43
CA ASP A 1144 -13.63 -19.41 -17.81
C ASP A 1144 -13.62 -20.94 -17.83
N VAL A 1145 -12.80 -21.54 -16.97
CA VAL A 1145 -12.69 -22.99 -16.79
C VAL A 1145 -12.81 -23.35 -15.32
N LEU A 1146 -13.78 -24.19 -14.97
CA LEU A 1146 -13.89 -24.82 -13.65
C LEU A 1146 -13.49 -26.29 -13.78
N HIS A 1147 -12.58 -26.80 -12.95
CA HIS A 1147 -12.18 -28.20 -12.88
C HIS A 1147 -12.63 -28.79 -11.54
N ILE A 1148 -13.37 -29.90 -11.57
CA ILE A 1148 -13.89 -30.59 -10.38
C ILE A 1148 -13.28 -31.99 -10.31
N ASP A 1149 -12.45 -32.22 -9.29
CA ASP A 1149 -11.65 -33.44 -9.06
C ASP A 1149 -11.41 -33.68 -7.54
N ALA A 1150 -12.49 -33.62 -6.74
CA ALA A 1150 -12.45 -33.76 -5.28
C ALA A 1150 -13.09 -35.06 -4.76
N ILE A 1151 -14.28 -34.99 -4.14
CA ILE A 1151 -14.97 -36.19 -3.61
C ILE A 1151 -15.87 -36.80 -4.68
N HIS A 1152 -15.60 -38.03 -5.10
CA HIS A 1152 -16.18 -38.64 -6.31
C HIS A 1152 -17.57 -39.27 -6.14
N SER A 1153 -18.28 -39.00 -5.04
CA SER A 1153 -19.68 -39.38 -4.89
C SER A 1153 -20.60 -38.45 -5.69
N TYR A 1154 -21.71 -38.98 -6.23
CA TYR A 1154 -22.69 -38.20 -6.98
C TYR A 1154 -23.15 -36.91 -6.25
N GLN A 1155 -23.41 -36.99 -4.94
CA GLN A 1155 -23.90 -35.86 -4.15
C GLN A 1155 -22.87 -34.72 -4.05
N ASN A 1156 -21.59 -35.05 -3.83
CA ASN A 1156 -20.55 -34.04 -3.65
C ASN A 1156 -20.20 -33.34 -4.97
N VAL A 1157 -20.00 -34.07 -6.06
CA VAL A 1157 -19.78 -33.45 -7.38
C VAL A 1157 -20.94 -32.57 -7.81
N ARG A 1158 -22.17 -33.00 -7.55
CA ARG A 1158 -23.36 -32.17 -7.78
C ARG A 1158 -23.34 -30.90 -6.93
N ALA A 1159 -22.99 -30.99 -5.65
CA ALA A 1159 -22.95 -29.85 -4.75
C ALA A 1159 -21.87 -28.84 -5.14
N ASP A 1160 -20.68 -29.29 -5.54
CA ASP A 1160 -19.62 -28.42 -6.06
C ASP A 1160 -20.05 -27.75 -7.37
N PHE A 1161 -20.66 -28.50 -8.30
CA PHE A 1161 -21.18 -27.94 -9.54
C PHE A 1161 -22.26 -26.87 -9.27
N GLU A 1162 -23.26 -27.16 -8.44
CA GLU A 1162 -24.35 -26.21 -8.16
C GLU A 1162 -23.85 -24.94 -7.46
N ALA A 1163 -22.79 -25.04 -6.63
CA ALA A 1163 -22.18 -23.90 -5.98
C ALA A 1163 -21.36 -23.03 -6.94
N TRP A 1164 -20.62 -23.63 -7.87
CA TRP A 1164 -19.65 -22.93 -8.72
C TRP A 1164 -20.14 -22.59 -10.13
N GLU A 1165 -21.11 -23.32 -10.69
CA GLU A 1165 -21.69 -23.05 -12.01
C GLU A 1165 -22.12 -21.57 -12.18
N PRO A 1166 -22.74 -20.89 -11.19
CA PRO A 1166 -23.15 -19.50 -11.33
C PRO A 1166 -22.01 -18.53 -11.65
N HIS A 1167 -20.79 -18.84 -11.20
CA HIS A 1167 -19.59 -18.03 -11.42
C HIS A 1167 -18.93 -18.31 -12.78
N VAL A 1168 -19.23 -19.46 -13.40
CA VAL A 1168 -18.76 -19.77 -14.75
C VAL A 1168 -19.48 -18.87 -15.75
N ARG A 1169 -18.72 -18.18 -16.61
CA ARG A 1169 -19.30 -17.26 -17.59
C ARG A 1169 -20.14 -18.00 -18.63
N PRO A 1170 -21.14 -17.35 -19.25
CA PRO A 1170 -21.78 -17.89 -20.45
C PRO A 1170 -20.73 -18.24 -21.52
N GLY A 1171 -20.79 -19.47 -22.06
CA GLY A 1171 -19.80 -20.01 -22.98
C GLY A 1171 -18.50 -20.52 -22.35
N GLY A 1172 -18.35 -20.47 -21.02
CA GLY A 1172 -17.26 -21.11 -20.27
C GLY A 1172 -17.43 -22.63 -20.16
N CYS A 1173 -16.43 -23.30 -19.58
CA CYS A 1173 -16.35 -24.76 -19.50
C CYS A 1173 -16.28 -25.26 -18.05
N VAL A 1174 -16.94 -26.37 -17.76
CA VAL A 1174 -16.76 -27.15 -16.54
C VAL A 1174 -16.19 -28.53 -16.90
N LEU A 1175 -15.04 -28.86 -16.34
CA LEU A 1175 -14.35 -30.13 -16.48
C LEU A 1175 -14.60 -31.00 -15.25
N PHE A 1176 -14.95 -32.26 -15.48
CA PHE A 1176 -15.16 -33.30 -14.48
C PHE A 1176 -14.14 -34.40 -14.73
N HIS A 1177 -13.26 -34.64 -13.77
CA HIS A 1177 -12.32 -35.74 -13.86
C HIS A 1177 -12.97 -37.04 -13.34
N ASP A 1178 -12.32 -38.18 -13.57
CA ASP A 1178 -12.74 -39.49 -13.06
C ASP A 1178 -14.12 -39.99 -13.56
N THR A 1179 -14.61 -39.47 -14.69
CA THR A 1179 -15.91 -39.84 -15.30
C THR A 1179 -15.99 -41.31 -15.71
N ARG A 1180 -14.85 -41.97 -15.91
CA ARG A 1180 -14.75 -43.40 -16.28
C ARG A 1180 -14.38 -44.29 -15.11
N SER A 1181 -13.63 -43.78 -14.13
CA SER A 1181 -13.35 -44.51 -12.88
C SER A 1181 -14.59 -44.62 -11.99
N TYR A 1182 -15.46 -43.60 -11.99
CA TYR A 1182 -16.70 -43.55 -11.20
C TYR A 1182 -17.93 -43.37 -12.11
N PRO A 1183 -18.28 -44.39 -12.91
CA PRO A 1183 -19.31 -44.28 -13.93
C PRO A 1183 -20.71 -44.05 -13.35
N ASP A 1184 -21.01 -44.53 -12.14
CA ASP A 1184 -22.31 -44.41 -11.48
C ASP A 1184 -22.46 -43.14 -10.62
N ASP A 1185 -21.35 -42.42 -10.39
CA ASP A 1185 -21.31 -41.17 -9.63
C ASP A 1185 -20.95 -39.98 -10.53
N VAL A 1186 -19.66 -39.63 -10.62
CA VAL A 1186 -19.17 -38.49 -11.44
C VAL A 1186 -19.60 -38.63 -12.90
N GLY A 1187 -19.41 -39.83 -13.48
CA GLY A 1187 -19.83 -40.13 -14.84
C GLY A 1187 -21.35 -40.05 -15.03
N ARG A 1188 -22.14 -40.43 -14.02
CA ARG A 1188 -23.60 -40.32 -14.06
C ARG A 1188 -24.04 -38.87 -14.02
N PHE A 1189 -23.51 -38.07 -13.10
CA PHE A 1189 -23.82 -36.64 -13.00
C PHE A 1189 -23.50 -35.91 -14.32
N PHE A 1190 -22.30 -36.15 -14.87
CA PHE A 1190 -21.91 -35.60 -16.16
C PHE A 1190 -22.86 -36.00 -17.31
N ARG A 1191 -23.34 -37.26 -17.33
CA ARG A 1191 -24.33 -37.71 -18.33
C ARG A 1191 -25.70 -37.06 -18.16
N GLU A 1192 -26.12 -36.77 -16.94
CA GLU A 1192 -27.41 -36.14 -16.61
C GLU A 1192 -27.45 -34.63 -16.96
N LEU A 1193 -26.30 -33.93 -16.98
CA LEU A 1193 -26.24 -32.53 -17.39
C LEU A 1193 -26.73 -32.32 -18.83
N SER A 1194 -27.63 -31.36 -19.04
CA SER A 1194 -28.13 -31.00 -20.37
C SER A 1194 -27.22 -29.97 -21.06
N GLY A 1195 -27.13 -30.01 -22.39
CA GLY A 1195 -26.29 -29.08 -23.17
C GLY A 1195 -25.11 -29.75 -23.86
N ARG A 1196 -24.20 -28.93 -24.40
CA ARG A 1196 -23.04 -29.41 -25.16
C ARG A 1196 -22.03 -30.06 -24.21
N LYS A 1197 -21.55 -31.24 -24.58
CA LYS A 1197 -20.57 -32.02 -23.82
C LYS A 1197 -19.52 -32.65 -24.74
N ALA A 1198 -18.31 -32.83 -24.22
CA ALA A 1198 -17.23 -33.59 -24.85
C ALA A 1198 -16.50 -34.40 -23.76
N GLU A 1199 -15.82 -35.49 -24.10
CA GLU A 1199 -15.14 -36.31 -23.10
C GLU A 1199 -13.89 -36.96 -23.69
N ILE A 1200 -12.80 -36.96 -22.93
CA ILE A 1200 -11.64 -37.82 -23.14
C ILE A 1200 -11.88 -39.07 -22.29
N VAL A 1201 -11.89 -40.26 -22.89
CA VAL A 1201 -12.28 -41.51 -22.22
C VAL A 1201 -11.10 -42.29 -21.64
N GLU A 1202 -9.89 -41.94 -22.05
CA GLU A 1202 -8.63 -42.44 -21.50
C GLU A 1202 -8.27 -41.72 -20.19
N HIS A 1203 -7.23 -42.20 -19.48
CA HIS A 1203 -6.70 -41.57 -18.26
C HIS A 1203 -7.79 -41.26 -17.23
N HIS A 1204 -8.55 -42.28 -16.84
CA HIS A 1204 -9.62 -42.17 -15.83
C HIS A 1204 -10.86 -41.34 -16.22
N GLY A 1205 -10.82 -40.65 -17.35
CA GLY A 1205 -11.93 -39.93 -17.95
C GLY A 1205 -11.94 -38.44 -17.58
N LEU A 1206 -12.06 -37.56 -18.58
CA LEU A 1206 -12.20 -36.11 -18.39
C LEU A 1206 -13.36 -35.59 -19.23
N GLY A 1207 -14.50 -35.33 -18.58
CA GLY A 1207 -15.72 -34.81 -19.21
C GLY A 1207 -15.78 -33.28 -19.18
N ALA A 1208 -16.04 -32.64 -20.31
CA ALA A 1208 -16.24 -31.21 -20.45
C ALA A 1208 -17.71 -30.89 -20.73
N TRP A 1209 -18.31 -30.04 -19.91
CA TRP A 1209 -19.64 -29.45 -20.11
C TRP A 1209 -19.51 -27.96 -20.41
N TYR A 1210 -20.19 -27.49 -21.46
CA TYR A 1210 -20.09 -26.09 -21.89
C TYR A 1210 -21.34 -25.31 -21.50
N LYS A 1211 -21.17 -24.22 -20.76
CA LYS A 1211 -22.27 -23.42 -20.25
C LYS A 1211 -23.02 -22.72 -21.40
N PRO A 1212 -24.34 -22.92 -21.55
CA PRO A 1212 -25.11 -22.30 -22.63
C PRO A 1212 -25.00 -20.76 -22.63
N GLN A 1213 -24.86 -20.16 -23.80
CA GLN A 1213 -25.01 -18.71 -23.95
C GLN A 1213 -26.49 -18.35 -23.74
N ARG A 1214 -26.80 -17.45 -22.80
CA ARG A 1214 -28.17 -16.90 -22.73
C ARG A 1214 -28.48 -16.20 -24.06
N PRO A 1215 -29.71 -16.33 -24.61
CA PRO A 1215 -30.08 -15.58 -25.80
C PRO A 1215 -29.91 -14.09 -25.50
N VAL A 1216 -29.06 -13.44 -26.28
CA VAL A 1216 -29.00 -11.97 -26.32
C VAL A 1216 -30.33 -11.52 -26.92
N CYS A 1217 -31.16 -10.82 -26.16
CA CYS A 1217 -32.23 -10.00 -26.75
C CYS A 1217 -31.55 -9.07 -27.75
N ARG A 1218 -31.77 -9.31 -29.04
CA ARG A 1218 -31.32 -8.39 -30.08
C ARG A 1218 -32.04 -7.06 -29.86
N PRO A 1219 -31.37 -5.92 -30.07
CA PRO A 1219 -32.08 -4.66 -30.25
C PRO A 1219 -32.90 -4.82 -31.53
N ASP A 1220 -34.21 -4.96 -31.40
CA ASP A 1220 -35.09 -4.89 -32.56
C ASP A 1220 -34.90 -3.52 -33.21
N THR A 1221 -34.58 -3.60 -34.50
CA THR A 1221 -34.54 -2.49 -35.42
C THR A 1221 -35.87 -1.74 -35.37
N TYR A 1222 -35.88 -0.51 -34.82
CA TYR A 1222 -36.94 0.44 -35.10
C TYR A 1222 -36.79 0.94 -36.54
N SER A 1223 -37.35 0.17 -37.46
CA SER A 1223 -37.81 0.67 -38.75
C SER A 1223 -39.03 1.56 -38.51
N THR A 1224 -38.99 2.75 -39.07
CA THR A 1224 -40.12 3.64 -39.24
C THR A 1224 -41.28 2.92 -39.94
N ARG A 1225 -42.49 3.00 -39.37
CA ARG A 1225 -43.72 3.36 -40.11
C ARG A 1225 -44.93 3.45 -39.17
N ALA A 1226 -45.68 4.52 -39.42
CA ALA A 1226 -47.00 4.81 -38.89
C ALA A 1226 -48.03 3.72 -39.25
N GLY A 1227 -49.11 3.66 -38.46
CA GLY A 1227 -50.41 3.19 -38.95
C GLY A 1227 -51.10 2.12 -38.10
N GLN A 1228 -52.00 2.58 -37.24
CA GLN A 1228 -53.39 2.13 -37.11
C GLN A 1228 -53.76 0.64 -36.88
N VAL A 1229 -54.42 0.42 -35.72
CA VAL A 1229 -55.75 -0.18 -35.48
C VAL A 1229 -56.00 -1.68 -35.80
N GLU A 1230 -56.75 -2.29 -34.88
CA GLU A 1230 -57.64 -3.49 -34.93
C GLU A 1230 -57.09 -4.74 -34.21
N GLU A 1231 -57.51 -5.00 -32.96
CA GLU A 1231 -58.76 -5.65 -32.53
C GLU A 1231 -58.95 -7.12 -32.98
N ASN A 1232 -58.92 -8.00 -31.99
CA ASN A 1232 -59.78 -9.18 -31.77
C ASN A 1232 -60.04 -10.21 -32.90
N ALA A 1233 -59.66 -11.47 -32.63
CA ALA A 1233 -60.52 -12.67 -32.74
C ALA A 1233 -59.72 -13.90 -32.25
N ILE A 1234 -59.93 -14.39 -31.03
CA ILE A 1234 -60.88 -15.46 -30.67
C ILE A 1234 -60.88 -16.67 -31.63
N ALA A 1235 -60.20 -17.71 -31.16
CA ALA A 1235 -60.56 -19.15 -31.12
C ALA A 1235 -61.03 -19.88 -32.39
N ILE A 1236 -60.51 -21.12 -32.53
CA ILE A 1236 -61.14 -22.41 -32.91
C ILE A 1236 -59.94 -23.40 -33.04
N ALA A 1237 -59.90 -24.63 -32.52
CA ALA A 1237 -60.93 -25.54 -32.03
C ALA A 1237 -60.34 -26.59 -31.05
N MET A 1238 -61.12 -26.90 -30.02
CA MET A 1238 -61.39 -28.22 -29.42
C MET A 1238 -60.27 -29.28 -29.31
N SER A 1239 -59.74 -29.44 -28.09
CA SER A 1239 -59.80 -30.68 -27.29
C SER A 1239 -59.33 -30.41 -25.86
#